data_AF-A0A661WR92-F1
#
_entry.id   AF-A0A661WR92-F1
#
_cell.length_a   1.000
_cell.length_b   1.000
_cell.length_c   1.000
_cell.angle_alpha   90.00
_cell.angle_beta   90.00
_cell.angle_gamma   90.00
#
_symmetry.space_group_name_H-M   'P 1'
#
loop_
_entity.id
_entity.type
_entity.pdbx_description
1 polymer ?
#
loop_
_entity_poly.entity_id
_entity_poly.type
_entity_poly.pdbx_seq_one_letter_code
_entity_poly.pdbx_strand_id
1 'polypeptide(L)'
;MLRANINVKGIALVAVLAVLTVLAIMAATFAAHSNTETTTAVNSIRLMEARAIADAGVEQVKSLLWYDSVIDKSSSDSFDDYWYSTFDGSLNKKKPEVDVDGIKNNGPQKNGNDAVWIPVHNKDGSLVGRYAVVVEDECGKVNLNIASMVPPLKPNEGLDTHELYLGDGKNRGIPFSKTACRRFLKKRYGPNGVPGAAGDDNYNNYFCMSDKLDNNSNGKIDELDEGINEWAEYVPSHPYGDDRSFFNMSEVLKTLMPKSESSRRNVAILRKYGTLVSRNKYLRWSDADNKWVDRKNINICTPRQFYKTLRNANEKYNFEGNANRLRRLAACMSDYRDENNVLSTISSRYGVEAVCFNEVMANEGSKIRQTYRIQSYRKDDDRVHNIAYYYGNPDYRKIQSLSDNNVENREKFFGTGEVAFPIYSNKVKRIGSTVKIEMRDFPLRGSGYFNGFRDFKNLLRSRGGKYISGEKIRWPENIWANGYLAVFKDTTRNAKPAKVFKIKSSNTKNQIFLVGNQVSADDLRNLQTRVYRYAQIRTWTWEKSCYAEHPKVSDWIVFSGLAPRNYYRVYIQETNLETPTGDSAGGNKHSDTLDVDGVTTKYSEQEIHRLRYKYKDGEVQRADSKGCQDVYVTSSANCGIKNRNRFNAAYFARPDIIELMNISSRPISLRGWSFVANTGSLSYDLGRIKNAFVYSSADNRRIEDPNPVIKPNEYFYLCNNAEIFDYDFGSVKDGNWGGNANERMPVYEFDDDQWGVRFKIKSLRESFKANEGWTTHIQCDNEQWKNDQFENELAEFQTDRKSTGNNVSPDGVRALVTGNSRNTLDFTGLRLQYYSDVKPGDYVMIVGLPRIGGFVSMTLKNEYGQIAARLVEYGNPGKDASKNPDNWIGWSSEKDDPTREEWIVRKKPSFGGTVAKSRNHVAKLKAGDQSSIKNGPFSSVGEVNEVRNVTLWERKTKKEKDVKAKKVIQGAANFFCTSGLRLEAEEENANVQGWSPAFGESELNSRDGATLKNAKWEKDIWANQSISILTGKNRGEIYAIEGNTANKVKVSGRSIP
;
A
#
# COMPACT_ATOMS: atom_id res chain seq x y z
N MET A 1 -1.13 -62.47 30.91
CA MET A 1 -0.29 -61.29 30.61
C MET A 1 0.58 -61.40 29.35
N LEU A 2 0.68 -62.56 28.67
CA LEU A 2 1.52 -62.69 27.45
C LEU A 2 0.81 -62.47 26.10
N ARG A 3 -0.51 -62.27 26.06
CA ARG A 3 -1.27 -62.00 24.80
C ARG A 3 -1.41 -60.52 24.42
N ALA A 4 -1.10 -59.57 25.30
CA ALA A 4 -1.29 -58.15 25.03
C ALA A 4 -0.11 -57.47 24.29
N ASN A 5 1.11 -58.04 24.35
CA ASN A 5 2.32 -57.44 23.77
C ASN A 5 2.53 -57.72 22.27
N ILE A 6 1.78 -58.66 21.67
CA ILE A 6 1.88 -58.98 20.24
C ILE A 6 1.11 -57.95 19.39
N ASN A 7 0.02 -57.37 19.91
CA ASN A 7 -0.78 -56.40 19.16
C ASN A 7 -0.16 -55.01 19.04
N VAL A 8 0.65 -54.56 20.01
CA VAL A 8 1.26 -53.22 19.98
C VAL A 8 2.32 -53.10 18.88
N LYS A 9 3.10 -54.17 18.65
CA LYS A 9 4.09 -54.21 17.55
C LYS A 9 3.44 -54.27 16.17
N GLY A 10 2.32 -55.00 16.03
CA GLY A 10 1.54 -55.03 14.79
C GLY A 10 0.91 -53.66 14.46
N ILE A 11 0.33 -52.99 15.45
CA ILE A 11 -0.25 -51.65 15.28
C ILE A 11 0.83 -50.62 14.95
N ALA A 12 1.99 -50.67 15.60
CA ALA A 12 3.11 -49.78 15.30
C ALA A 12 3.64 -49.99 13.86
N LEU A 13 3.74 -51.24 13.41
CA LEU A 13 4.15 -51.56 12.04
C LEU A 13 3.14 -51.04 11.01
N VAL A 14 1.84 -51.22 11.25
CA VAL A 14 0.77 -50.70 10.39
C VAL A 14 0.78 -49.17 10.36
N ALA A 15 1.01 -48.51 11.50
CA ALA A 15 1.12 -47.05 11.56
C ALA A 15 2.34 -46.52 10.79
N VAL A 16 3.50 -47.17 10.92
CA VAL A 16 4.71 -46.83 10.16
C VAL A 16 4.50 -47.04 8.66
N LEU A 17 3.88 -48.15 8.25
CA LEU A 17 3.52 -48.41 6.85
C LEU A 17 2.52 -47.37 6.33
N ALA A 18 1.51 -46.98 7.11
CA ALA A 18 0.56 -45.94 6.72
C ALA A 18 1.26 -44.59 6.51
N VAL A 19 2.17 -44.20 7.41
CA VAL A 19 2.95 -42.95 7.28
C VAL A 19 3.87 -43.01 6.06
N LEU A 20 4.58 -44.12 5.83
CA LEU A 20 5.44 -44.28 4.66
C LEU A 20 4.64 -44.27 3.35
N THR A 21 3.44 -44.84 3.34
CA THR A 21 2.57 -44.83 2.16
C THR A 21 2.07 -43.41 1.86
N VAL A 22 1.68 -42.65 2.88
CA VAL A 22 1.31 -41.23 2.72
C VAL A 22 2.50 -40.40 2.22
N LEU A 23 3.70 -40.61 2.77
CA LEU A 23 4.92 -39.93 2.31
C LEU A 23 5.27 -40.28 0.85
N ALA A 24 5.13 -41.55 0.45
CA ALA A 24 5.35 -41.98 -0.93
C ALA A 24 4.34 -41.35 -1.90
N ILE A 25 3.06 -41.28 -1.52
CA ILE A 25 2.01 -40.60 -2.31
C ILE A 25 2.30 -39.11 -2.41
N MET A 26 2.71 -38.45 -1.32
CA MET A 26 3.09 -37.04 -1.33
C MET A 26 4.30 -36.79 -2.24
N ALA A 27 5.34 -37.61 -2.14
CA ALA A 27 6.53 -37.50 -3.00
C ALA A 27 6.19 -37.68 -4.48
N ALA A 28 5.37 -38.68 -4.82
CA ALA A 28 4.91 -38.92 -6.19
C ALA A 28 4.06 -37.75 -6.73
N THR A 29 3.18 -37.18 -5.89
CA THR A 29 2.36 -36.02 -6.25
C THR A 29 3.22 -34.78 -6.47
N PHE A 30 4.22 -34.56 -5.61
CA PHE A 30 5.16 -33.44 -5.74
C PHE A 30 6.01 -33.56 -7.01
N ALA A 31 6.50 -34.75 -7.33
CA ALA A 31 7.23 -35.01 -8.57
C ALA A 31 6.34 -34.76 -9.82
N ALA A 32 5.08 -35.22 -9.79
CA ALA A 32 4.13 -34.99 -10.88
C ALA A 32 3.80 -33.49 -11.07
N HIS A 33 3.61 -32.74 -9.97
CA HIS A 33 3.38 -31.30 -10.02
C HIS A 33 4.60 -30.53 -10.53
N SER A 34 5.79 -30.84 -10.01
CA SER A 34 7.04 -30.20 -10.46
C SER A 34 7.31 -30.43 -11.95
N ASN A 35 7.05 -31.63 -12.47
CA ASN A 35 7.14 -31.91 -13.91
C ASN A 35 6.11 -31.13 -14.73
N THR A 36 4.89 -30.97 -14.22
CA THR A 36 3.84 -30.18 -14.88
C THR A 36 4.19 -28.69 -14.90
N GLU A 37 4.70 -28.14 -13.79
CA GLU A 37 5.16 -26.76 -13.69
C GLU A 37 6.34 -26.49 -14.62
N THR A 38 7.33 -27.39 -14.63
CA THR A 38 8.50 -27.30 -15.53
C THR A 38 8.05 -27.32 -16.99
N THR A 39 7.13 -28.21 -17.35
CA THR A 39 6.58 -28.28 -18.72
C THR A 39 5.80 -27.02 -19.08
N THR A 40 5.05 -26.45 -18.13
CA THR A 40 4.28 -25.21 -18.33
C THR A 40 5.20 -24.00 -18.50
N ALA A 41 6.24 -23.88 -17.66
CA ALA A 41 7.23 -22.83 -17.75
C ALA A 41 8.01 -22.90 -19.08
N VAL A 42 8.47 -24.09 -19.46
CA VAL A 42 9.14 -24.32 -20.75
C VAL A 42 8.22 -23.99 -21.92
N ASN A 43 6.94 -24.39 -21.87
CA ASN A 43 5.97 -24.03 -22.91
C ASN A 43 5.71 -22.53 -22.98
N SER A 44 5.68 -21.82 -21.84
CA SER A 44 5.52 -20.36 -21.82
C SER A 44 6.72 -19.64 -22.41
N ILE A 45 7.94 -20.07 -22.07
CA ILE A 45 9.19 -19.53 -22.64
C ILE A 45 9.21 -19.78 -24.15
N ARG A 46 8.96 -21.02 -24.59
CA ARG A 46 8.91 -21.37 -26.01
C ARG A 46 7.83 -20.60 -26.77
N LEU A 47 6.69 -20.30 -26.14
CA LEU A 47 5.64 -19.46 -26.74
C LEU A 47 6.11 -18.00 -26.90
N MET A 48 6.81 -17.45 -25.92
CA MET A 48 7.41 -16.11 -26.01
C MET A 48 8.48 -16.04 -27.10
N GLU A 49 9.36 -17.05 -27.17
CA GLU A 49 10.37 -17.19 -28.22
C GLU A 49 9.71 -17.31 -29.61
N ALA A 50 8.69 -18.16 -29.75
CA ALA A 50 7.96 -18.32 -31.01
C ALA A 50 7.27 -17.03 -31.45
N ARG A 51 6.72 -16.24 -30.50
CA ARG A 51 6.15 -14.91 -30.79
C ARG A 51 7.22 -13.93 -31.26
N ALA A 52 8.34 -13.84 -30.56
CA ALA A 52 9.44 -12.96 -30.95
C ALA A 52 10.00 -13.32 -32.34
N ILE A 53 10.09 -14.62 -32.66
CA ILE A 53 10.48 -15.11 -33.99
C ILE A 53 9.45 -14.74 -35.05
N ALA A 54 8.14 -14.86 -34.75
CA ALA A 54 7.08 -14.46 -35.67
C ALA A 54 7.08 -12.94 -35.91
N ASP A 55 7.28 -12.14 -34.87
CA ASP A 55 7.38 -10.68 -34.95
C ASP A 55 8.60 -10.26 -35.79
N ALA A 56 9.73 -10.96 -35.66
CA ALA A 56 10.90 -10.74 -36.51
C ALA A 56 10.58 -10.95 -38.00
N GLY A 57 9.78 -11.98 -38.34
CA GLY A 57 9.30 -12.19 -39.71
C GLY A 57 8.43 -11.04 -40.21
N VAL A 58 7.53 -10.51 -39.38
CA VAL A 58 6.70 -9.34 -39.71
C VAL A 58 7.54 -8.07 -39.92
N GLU A 59 8.54 -7.84 -39.07
CA GLU A 59 9.45 -6.69 -39.21
C GLU A 59 10.31 -6.80 -40.47
N GLN A 60 10.75 -8.01 -40.85
CA GLN A 60 11.44 -8.21 -42.12
C GLN A 60 10.54 -7.83 -43.30
N VAL A 61 9.28 -8.27 -43.33
CA VAL A 61 8.32 -7.90 -44.39
C VAL A 61 8.17 -6.38 -44.46
N LYS A 62 7.95 -5.70 -43.32
CA LYS A 62 7.82 -4.24 -43.29
C LYS A 62 9.07 -3.55 -43.85
N SER A 63 10.25 -4.04 -43.50
CA SER A 63 11.51 -3.47 -44.00
C SER A 63 11.66 -3.63 -45.50
N LEU A 64 11.24 -4.76 -46.07
CA LEU A 64 11.29 -5.02 -47.51
C LEU A 64 10.26 -4.17 -48.27
N LEU A 65 9.04 -4.03 -47.76
CA LEU A 65 8.03 -3.12 -48.33
C LEU A 65 8.47 -1.65 -48.25
N TRP A 66 9.14 -1.26 -47.17
CA TRP A 66 9.72 0.08 -47.06
C TRP A 66 10.87 0.29 -48.05
N TYR A 67 11.75 -0.72 -48.21
CA TYR A 67 12.82 -0.69 -49.19
C TYR A 67 12.28 -0.54 -50.61
N ASP A 68 11.28 -1.34 -50.97
CA ASP A 68 10.60 -1.30 -52.26
C ASP A 68 10.00 0.10 -52.56
N SER A 69 9.21 0.62 -51.62
CA SER A 69 8.54 1.92 -51.77
C SER A 69 9.47 3.15 -51.77
N VAL A 70 10.60 3.11 -51.05
CA VAL A 70 11.46 4.30 -50.86
C VAL A 70 12.75 4.24 -51.67
N ILE A 71 13.35 3.05 -51.80
CA ILE A 71 14.70 2.87 -52.35
C ILE A 71 14.62 2.38 -53.80
N ASP A 72 13.83 1.33 -54.08
CA ASP A 72 13.73 0.78 -55.43
C ASP A 72 12.90 1.68 -56.36
N LYS A 73 11.95 2.46 -55.78
CA LYS A 73 11.08 3.41 -56.50
C LYS A 73 10.35 2.75 -57.68
N SER A 74 10.02 1.47 -57.57
CA SER A 74 9.15 0.83 -58.56
C SER A 74 7.82 1.60 -58.60
N SER A 75 7.37 1.96 -59.80
CA SER A 75 6.06 2.60 -59.97
C SER A 75 4.91 1.60 -59.95
N SER A 76 5.20 0.33 -59.67
CA SER A 76 4.29 -0.80 -59.75
C SER A 76 4.75 -1.91 -58.82
N ASP A 77 3.83 -2.45 -58.03
CA ASP A 77 4.07 -3.63 -57.20
C ASP A 77 3.84 -4.90 -58.05
N SER A 78 4.79 -5.82 -58.03
CA SER A 78 4.74 -7.09 -58.78
C SER A 78 5.17 -8.27 -57.91
N PHE A 79 4.75 -9.48 -58.28
CA PHE A 79 5.21 -10.69 -57.61
C PHE A 79 6.70 -11.01 -57.87
N ASP A 80 7.36 -10.28 -58.78
CA ASP A 80 8.79 -10.42 -59.00
C ASP A 80 9.63 -9.56 -58.04
N ASP A 81 8.98 -8.66 -57.27
CA ASP A 81 9.66 -7.71 -56.39
C ASP A 81 10.28 -8.40 -55.16
N TYR A 82 11.24 -7.72 -54.52
CA TYR A 82 11.97 -8.22 -53.36
C TYR A 82 11.06 -8.62 -52.20
N TRP A 83 9.97 -7.90 -51.98
CA TRP A 83 9.05 -8.14 -50.87
C TRP A 83 8.28 -9.46 -51.00
N TYR A 84 8.08 -9.97 -52.23
CA TYR A 84 7.42 -11.25 -52.48
C TYR A 84 8.42 -12.37 -52.73
N SER A 85 9.38 -12.13 -53.64
CA SER A 85 10.36 -13.13 -54.10
C SER A 85 11.30 -13.64 -53.01
N THR A 86 11.51 -12.85 -51.95
CA THR A 86 12.30 -13.26 -50.77
C THR A 86 11.64 -14.43 -50.03
N PHE A 87 10.31 -14.43 -49.91
CA PHE A 87 9.59 -15.36 -49.05
C PHE A 87 9.03 -16.57 -49.81
N ASP A 88 8.73 -16.45 -51.10
CA ASP A 88 8.37 -17.60 -51.95
C ASP A 88 9.60 -18.41 -52.40
N GLY A 89 10.80 -17.88 -52.13
CA GLY A 89 12.09 -18.53 -52.40
C GLY A 89 12.65 -18.30 -53.80
N SER A 90 11.91 -17.63 -54.69
CA SER A 90 12.32 -17.37 -56.07
C SER A 90 13.63 -16.56 -56.14
N LEU A 91 13.79 -15.54 -55.29
CA LEU A 91 15.00 -14.72 -55.21
C LEU A 91 16.24 -15.54 -54.86
N ASN A 92 16.08 -16.48 -53.92
CA ASN A 92 17.16 -17.29 -53.38
C ASN A 92 17.31 -18.64 -54.11
N LYS A 93 16.58 -18.86 -55.21
CA LYS A 93 16.49 -20.15 -55.92
C LYS A 93 16.17 -21.33 -54.99
N LYS A 94 15.42 -21.07 -53.91
CA LYS A 94 14.95 -22.08 -52.96
C LYS A 94 13.52 -22.48 -53.31
N LYS A 95 13.21 -23.76 -53.14
CA LYS A 95 11.84 -24.25 -53.32
C LYS A 95 11.01 -23.89 -52.08
N PRO A 96 9.75 -23.44 -52.20
CA PRO A 96 8.85 -23.32 -51.06
C PRO A 96 8.77 -24.63 -50.27
N GLU A 97 8.89 -24.54 -48.95
CA GLU A 97 9.02 -25.70 -48.04
C GLU A 97 7.80 -25.90 -47.14
N VAL A 98 6.97 -24.87 -46.95
CA VAL A 98 5.85 -24.90 -46.01
C VAL A 98 4.60 -24.26 -46.61
N ASP A 99 3.44 -24.80 -46.23
CA ASP A 99 2.08 -24.30 -46.48
C ASP A 99 1.64 -23.44 -45.28
N VAL A 100 1.74 -22.12 -45.41
CA VAL A 100 1.40 -21.14 -44.36
C VAL A 100 -0.09 -20.79 -44.40
N ASP A 101 -0.69 -20.70 -45.59
CA ASP A 101 -2.09 -20.30 -45.78
C ASP A 101 -3.11 -21.46 -45.60
N GLY A 102 -2.65 -22.71 -45.63
CA GLY A 102 -3.43 -23.94 -45.49
C GLY A 102 -4.22 -24.33 -46.74
N ILE A 103 -3.88 -23.77 -47.91
CA ILE A 103 -4.57 -23.96 -49.18
C ILE A 103 -3.81 -24.98 -50.03
N LYS A 104 -4.33 -26.20 -50.05
CA LYS A 104 -3.83 -27.28 -50.92
C LYS A 104 -3.78 -26.84 -52.39
N ASN A 105 -2.70 -27.20 -53.08
CA ASN A 105 -2.41 -26.87 -54.47
C ASN A 105 -2.21 -25.37 -54.76
N ASN A 106 -1.93 -24.55 -53.72
CA ASN A 106 -1.41 -23.20 -53.88
C ASN A 106 0.13 -23.18 -53.99
N GLY A 107 0.69 -21.98 -54.16
CA GLY A 107 2.13 -21.71 -54.21
C GLY A 107 2.73 -21.81 -55.61
N PRO A 108 3.97 -21.33 -55.80
CA PRO A 108 4.65 -21.29 -57.10
C PRO A 108 4.72 -22.65 -57.81
N GLN A 109 4.78 -23.73 -57.02
CA GLN A 109 4.92 -25.11 -57.51
C GLN A 109 3.60 -25.90 -57.50
N LYS A 110 2.48 -25.27 -57.12
CA LYS A 110 1.14 -25.90 -57.03
C LYS A 110 1.09 -27.16 -56.16
N ASN A 111 2.01 -27.32 -55.21
CA ASN A 111 2.08 -28.43 -54.28
C ASN A 111 1.49 -28.09 -52.89
N GLY A 112 1.00 -26.86 -52.70
CA GLY A 112 0.48 -26.35 -51.43
C GLY A 112 1.50 -25.55 -50.62
N ASN A 113 2.80 -25.67 -50.89
CA ASN A 113 3.80 -24.88 -50.18
C ASN A 113 3.94 -23.50 -50.81
N ASP A 114 3.84 -22.46 -49.99
CA ASP A 114 3.76 -21.05 -50.38
C ASP A 114 4.89 -20.19 -49.80
N ALA A 115 5.71 -20.72 -48.87
CA ALA A 115 6.83 -19.99 -48.29
C ALA A 115 8.09 -20.85 -48.02
N VAL A 116 9.24 -20.18 -47.89
CA VAL A 116 10.51 -20.78 -47.43
C VAL A 116 10.75 -20.54 -45.94
N TRP A 117 11.45 -21.48 -45.29
CA TRP A 117 11.93 -21.28 -43.92
C TRP A 117 13.15 -20.36 -43.88
N ILE A 118 13.07 -19.32 -43.06
CA ILE A 118 14.17 -18.38 -42.79
C ILE A 118 14.71 -18.67 -41.37
N PRO A 119 16.01 -18.97 -41.22
CA PRO A 119 16.61 -19.29 -39.93
C PRO A 119 16.91 -18.03 -39.09
N VAL A 120 16.60 -18.10 -37.81
CA VAL A 120 16.95 -17.09 -36.80
C VAL A 120 18.09 -17.63 -35.96
N HIS A 121 19.21 -16.90 -35.92
CA HIS A 121 20.38 -17.28 -35.14
C HIS A 121 20.55 -16.33 -33.94
N ASN A 122 21.10 -16.85 -32.84
CA ASN A 122 21.52 -16.00 -31.71
C ASN A 122 22.86 -15.32 -32.01
N LYS A 123 23.36 -14.53 -31.04
CA LYS A 123 24.66 -13.84 -31.12
C LYS A 123 25.84 -14.79 -31.36
N ASP A 124 25.72 -16.04 -30.94
CA ASP A 124 26.76 -17.07 -31.10
C ASP A 124 26.64 -17.84 -32.43
N GLY A 125 25.70 -17.45 -33.30
CA GLY A 125 25.46 -18.11 -34.58
C GLY A 125 24.67 -19.42 -34.50
N SER A 126 24.18 -19.81 -33.32
CA SER A 126 23.36 -21.01 -33.15
C SER A 126 21.91 -20.77 -33.57
N LEU A 127 21.28 -21.77 -34.19
CA LEU A 127 19.89 -21.70 -34.66
C LEU A 127 18.92 -21.68 -33.47
N VAL A 128 18.23 -20.56 -33.28
CA VAL A 128 17.22 -20.36 -32.22
C VAL A 128 15.82 -20.77 -32.71
N GLY A 129 15.56 -20.60 -34.00
CA GLY A 129 14.29 -20.99 -34.60
C GLY A 129 14.23 -20.64 -36.08
N ARG A 130 13.04 -20.81 -36.67
CA ARG A 130 12.78 -20.48 -38.07
C ARG A 130 11.40 -19.85 -38.18
N TYR A 131 11.24 -18.92 -39.12
CA TYR A 131 9.94 -18.40 -39.50
C TYR A 131 9.73 -18.54 -41.01
N ALA A 132 8.46 -18.55 -41.42
CA ALA A 132 8.04 -18.50 -42.81
C ALA A 132 6.87 -17.52 -42.89
N VAL A 133 6.81 -16.73 -43.95
CA VAL A 133 5.81 -15.68 -44.12
C VAL A 133 5.25 -15.76 -45.54
N VAL A 134 3.96 -15.49 -45.67
CA VAL A 134 3.31 -15.24 -46.96
C VAL A 134 2.83 -13.81 -46.95
N VAL A 135 3.19 -13.07 -47.99
CA VAL A 135 2.73 -11.70 -48.21
C VAL A 135 1.77 -11.74 -49.39
N GLU A 136 0.58 -11.17 -49.21
CA GLU A 136 -0.44 -11.09 -50.26
C GLU A 136 -0.73 -9.62 -50.56
N ASP A 137 -0.82 -9.29 -51.85
CA ASP A 137 -1.35 -8.00 -52.27
C ASP A 137 -2.88 -8.02 -52.15
N GLU A 138 -3.42 -7.12 -51.32
CA GLU A 138 -4.85 -6.95 -51.15
C GLU A 138 -5.49 -6.13 -52.29
N CYS A 139 -4.71 -5.29 -52.98
CA CYS A 139 -5.19 -4.44 -54.07
C CYS A 139 -5.49 -5.24 -55.35
N GLY A 140 -4.77 -6.33 -55.60
CA GLY A 140 -5.04 -7.26 -56.70
C GLY A 140 -6.27 -8.16 -56.55
N LYS A 141 -7.07 -8.01 -55.48
CA LYS A 141 -8.24 -8.87 -55.17
C LYS A 141 -9.57 -8.15 -55.44
N VAL A 142 -10.65 -8.90 -55.67
CA VAL A 142 -11.98 -8.32 -55.87
C VAL A 142 -12.46 -7.65 -54.58
N ASN A 143 -12.65 -6.34 -54.58
CA ASN A 143 -13.23 -5.67 -53.43
C ASN A 143 -14.72 -5.98 -53.32
N LEU A 144 -15.09 -6.77 -52.32
CA LEU A 144 -16.46 -7.26 -52.13
C LEU A 144 -17.43 -6.18 -51.67
N ASN A 145 -16.92 -5.04 -51.21
CA ASN A 145 -17.72 -3.87 -50.89
C ASN A 145 -17.87 -2.92 -52.07
N ILE A 146 -17.27 -3.17 -53.24
CA ILE A 146 -17.39 -2.28 -54.41
C ILE A 146 -17.90 -3.06 -55.63
N ALA A 147 -17.24 -4.16 -55.99
CA ALA A 147 -17.61 -4.98 -57.14
C ALA A 147 -19.08 -5.40 -57.08
N SER A 148 -19.85 -5.11 -58.12
CA SER A 148 -21.31 -5.31 -58.14
C SER A 148 -21.78 -6.16 -59.31
N MET A 149 -20.93 -6.41 -60.31
CA MET A 149 -21.35 -7.10 -61.53
C MET A 149 -21.60 -8.60 -61.32
N VAL A 150 -22.82 -9.02 -61.67
CA VAL A 150 -23.24 -10.43 -61.76
C VAL A 150 -24.03 -10.61 -63.05
N PRO A 151 -23.69 -11.56 -63.93
CA PRO A 151 -24.39 -11.75 -65.20
C PRO A 151 -25.92 -11.88 -65.03
N PRO A 152 -26.75 -11.31 -65.93
CA PRO A 152 -26.43 -10.92 -67.31
C PRO A 152 -25.82 -9.52 -67.50
N LEU A 153 -25.68 -8.72 -66.44
CA LEU A 153 -25.01 -7.41 -66.51
C LEU A 153 -23.60 -7.57 -67.11
N LYS A 154 -23.23 -6.66 -68.00
CA LYS A 154 -21.96 -6.69 -68.74
C LYS A 154 -21.10 -5.51 -68.29
N PRO A 155 -19.82 -5.73 -67.95
CA PRO A 155 -18.87 -4.62 -67.87
C PRO A 155 -18.76 -4.00 -69.26
N ASN A 156 -18.88 -2.69 -69.35
CA ASN A 156 -19.02 -2.02 -70.64
C ASN A 156 -17.82 -1.11 -70.93
N GLU A 157 -17.32 -0.38 -69.92
CA GLU A 157 -16.40 0.75 -70.17
C GLU A 157 -15.20 0.83 -69.21
N GLY A 158 -15.27 0.17 -68.05
CA GLY A 158 -14.17 0.09 -67.08
C GLY A 158 -13.91 1.43 -66.37
N LEU A 159 -14.94 2.27 -66.21
CA LEU A 159 -14.83 3.60 -65.62
C LEU A 159 -14.62 3.56 -64.11
N ASP A 160 -15.23 2.59 -63.45
CA ASP A 160 -15.03 2.37 -62.03
C ASP A 160 -15.04 0.87 -61.65
N THR A 161 -14.42 0.61 -60.51
CA THR A 161 -14.23 -0.69 -59.89
C THR A 161 -15.52 -1.44 -59.55
N HIS A 162 -16.69 -0.80 -59.60
CA HIS A 162 -17.98 -1.48 -59.46
C HIS A 162 -18.29 -2.39 -60.67
N GLU A 163 -17.81 -2.05 -61.88
CA GLU A 163 -17.96 -2.85 -63.11
C GLU A 163 -17.18 -4.19 -63.04
N LEU A 164 -16.32 -4.35 -62.04
CA LEU A 164 -15.64 -5.61 -61.81
C LEU A 164 -16.65 -6.69 -61.43
N TYR A 165 -16.49 -7.87 -62.05
CA TYR A 165 -17.29 -9.04 -61.69
C TYR A 165 -17.14 -9.35 -60.20
N LEU A 166 -18.24 -9.20 -59.46
CA LEU A 166 -18.35 -9.81 -58.14
C LEU A 166 -18.18 -11.33 -58.30
N GLY A 167 -18.89 -11.94 -59.26
CA GLY A 167 -18.66 -13.33 -59.66
C GLY A 167 -19.59 -13.77 -60.81
N ASP A 168 -19.07 -14.56 -61.75
CA ASP A 168 -19.82 -15.07 -62.90
C ASP A 168 -20.37 -16.50 -62.70
N GLY A 169 -20.09 -17.12 -61.55
CA GLY A 169 -20.49 -18.48 -61.24
C GLY A 169 -19.69 -19.57 -61.94
N LYS A 170 -18.61 -19.22 -62.65
CA LYS A 170 -17.72 -20.15 -63.36
C LYS A 170 -16.25 -19.81 -63.12
N ASN A 171 -15.72 -18.79 -63.80
CA ASN A 171 -14.28 -18.56 -63.95
C ASN A 171 -13.82 -17.13 -63.62
N ARG A 172 -14.72 -16.17 -63.38
CA ARG A 172 -14.38 -14.76 -63.16
C ARG A 172 -15.00 -14.23 -61.86
N GLY A 173 -14.25 -13.37 -61.16
CA GLY A 173 -14.61 -12.83 -59.86
C GLY A 173 -14.39 -13.84 -58.72
N ILE A 174 -15.19 -13.76 -57.65
CA ILE A 174 -15.12 -14.71 -56.54
C ILE A 174 -15.66 -16.08 -56.95
N PRO A 175 -15.12 -17.20 -56.40
CA PRO A 175 -15.47 -18.56 -56.81
C PRO A 175 -16.80 -19.05 -56.19
N PHE A 176 -17.88 -18.29 -56.39
CA PHE A 176 -19.22 -18.59 -55.89
C PHE A 176 -20.26 -18.54 -57.00
N SER A 177 -21.36 -19.29 -56.85
CA SER A 177 -22.44 -19.34 -57.84
C SER A 177 -23.13 -17.98 -58.00
N LYS A 178 -23.69 -17.71 -59.20
CA LYS A 178 -24.45 -16.48 -59.48
C LYS A 178 -25.54 -16.20 -58.43
N THR A 179 -26.23 -17.25 -57.98
CA THR A 179 -27.26 -17.16 -56.93
C THR A 179 -26.69 -16.68 -55.61
N ALA A 180 -25.48 -17.13 -55.23
CA ALA A 180 -24.81 -16.67 -54.02
C ALA A 180 -24.38 -15.20 -54.15
N CYS A 181 -23.83 -14.79 -55.30
CA CYS A 181 -23.44 -13.40 -55.55
C CYS A 181 -24.66 -12.45 -55.56
N ARG A 182 -25.79 -12.84 -56.16
CA ARG A 182 -27.03 -12.03 -56.08
C ARG A 182 -27.58 -11.92 -54.68
N ARG A 183 -27.53 -13.00 -53.89
CA ARG A 183 -27.88 -12.95 -52.46
C ARG A 183 -26.96 -12.02 -51.68
N PHE A 184 -25.67 -12.00 -52.03
CA PHE A 184 -24.72 -11.07 -51.44
C PHE A 184 -25.10 -9.62 -51.74
N LEU A 185 -25.39 -9.27 -53.00
CA LEU A 185 -25.82 -7.93 -53.40
C LEU A 185 -27.14 -7.53 -52.76
N LYS A 186 -28.16 -8.41 -52.78
CA LYS A 186 -29.40 -8.16 -52.05
C LYS A 186 -29.19 -7.93 -50.57
N LYS A 187 -28.18 -8.58 -49.98
CA LYS A 187 -27.84 -8.33 -48.58
C LYS A 187 -27.07 -7.03 -48.41
N ARG A 188 -26.32 -6.58 -49.41
CA ARG A 188 -25.62 -5.29 -49.47
C ARG A 188 -26.61 -4.14 -49.57
N TYR A 189 -27.57 -4.23 -50.48
CA TYR A 189 -28.55 -3.18 -50.80
C TYR A 189 -29.87 -3.29 -50.03
N GLY A 190 -29.82 -3.80 -48.80
CA GLY A 190 -31.01 -3.86 -47.95
C GLY A 190 -32.28 -4.53 -48.53
N PRO A 191 -33.43 -4.30 -47.87
CA PRO A 191 -34.75 -4.69 -48.37
C PRO A 191 -35.16 -4.14 -49.74
N ASN A 192 -34.79 -2.91 -50.11
CA ASN A 192 -35.18 -2.29 -51.39
C ASN A 192 -34.50 -2.98 -52.60
N GLY A 193 -33.34 -3.61 -52.39
CA GLY A 193 -32.59 -4.35 -53.40
C GLY A 193 -31.85 -3.49 -54.42
N VAL A 194 -31.75 -2.18 -54.20
CA VAL A 194 -31.10 -1.20 -55.09
C VAL A 194 -30.03 -0.41 -54.35
N PRO A 195 -28.92 -0.01 -55.01
CA PRO A 195 -27.96 0.95 -54.44
C PRO A 195 -28.67 2.20 -53.94
N GLY A 196 -28.29 2.71 -52.77
CA GLY A 196 -28.86 3.94 -52.21
C GLY A 196 -30.27 3.78 -51.64
N ALA A 197 -30.93 4.92 -51.43
CA ALA A 197 -32.38 5.00 -51.38
C ALA A 197 -32.93 4.88 -52.81
N ALA A 198 -34.13 4.31 -52.94
CA ALA A 198 -34.71 4.15 -54.27
C ALA A 198 -34.98 5.52 -54.92
N GLY A 199 -34.28 5.87 -56.00
CA GLY A 199 -34.34 7.21 -56.60
C GLY A 199 -33.06 7.60 -57.35
N ASP A 200 -32.88 8.90 -57.58
CA ASP A 200 -31.63 9.52 -58.05
C ASP A 200 -31.04 10.27 -56.85
N ASP A 201 -30.23 9.57 -56.05
CA ASP A 201 -29.77 10.02 -54.74
C ASP A 201 -28.67 11.08 -54.80
N ASN A 202 -27.89 11.09 -55.89
CA ASN A 202 -26.77 11.99 -56.10
C ASN A 202 -27.09 13.09 -57.14
N TYR A 203 -28.33 13.13 -57.64
CA TYR A 203 -28.86 14.07 -58.63
C TYR A 203 -28.06 14.09 -59.93
N ASN A 204 -27.49 12.96 -60.32
CA ASN A 204 -26.65 12.85 -61.51
C ASN A 204 -27.41 12.34 -62.74
N ASN A 205 -28.68 11.92 -62.63
CA ASN A 205 -29.43 11.34 -63.74
C ASN A 205 -29.42 12.23 -64.98
N TYR A 206 -29.63 13.54 -64.84
CA TYR A 206 -29.59 14.48 -65.97
C TYR A 206 -28.25 14.44 -66.74
N PHE A 207 -27.13 14.22 -66.04
CA PHE A 207 -25.82 14.09 -66.66
C PHE A 207 -25.68 12.71 -67.32
N CYS A 208 -26.01 11.64 -66.59
CA CYS A 208 -25.91 10.25 -67.05
C CYS A 208 -26.80 9.94 -68.26
N MET A 209 -27.93 10.64 -68.45
CA MET A 209 -28.81 10.51 -69.62
C MET A 209 -28.19 11.02 -70.94
N SER A 210 -26.97 11.56 -70.92
CA SER A 210 -26.36 12.21 -72.10
C SER A 210 -24.83 12.11 -72.18
N ASP A 211 -24.21 11.33 -71.31
CA ASP A 211 -22.75 11.20 -71.25
C ASP A 211 -22.20 10.13 -72.21
N LYS A 212 -23.09 9.43 -72.92
CA LYS A 212 -22.82 8.36 -73.89
C LYS A 212 -22.28 7.07 -73.27
N LEU A 213 -22.54 6.88 -71.98
CA LEU A 213 -22.12 5.71 -71.22
C LEU A 213 -23.33 4.79 -70.96
N ASP A 214 -23.12 3.62 -70.35
CA ASP A 214 -24.20 2.73 -69.86
C ASP A 214 -24.07 2.63 -68.34
N ASN A 215 -24.44 3.71 -67.66
CA ASN A 215 -24.16 3.92 -66.24
C ASN A 215 -24.89 2.92 -65.34
N ASN A 216 -25.99 2.29 -65.77
CA ASN A 216 -26.66 1.23 -64.99
C ASN A 216 -26.31 -0.20 -65.46
N SER A 217 -25.41 -0.33 -66.45
CA SER A 217 -24.89 -1.59 -67.01
C SER A 217 -25.98 -2.53 -67.53
N ASN A 218 -27.10 -1.99 -68.00
CA ASN A 218 -28.23 -2.77 -68.50
C ASN A 218 -28.08 -3.15 -69.99
N GLY A 219 -27.07 -2.60 -70.68
CA GLY A 219 -26.76 -2.82 -72.08
C GLY A 219 -27.32 -1.78 -73.04
N LYS A 220 -27.79 -0.64 -72.54
CA LYS A 220 -28.30 0.48 -73.33
C LYS A 220 -27.69 1.80 -72.83
N ILE A 221 -27.50 2.73 -73.76
CA ILE A 221 -26.78 3.99 -73.55
C ILE A 221 -27.76 5.16 -73.64
N ASP A 222 -27.58 6.16 -72.79
CA ASP A 222 -28.32 7.43 -72.71
C ASP A 222 -29.85 7.25 -72.53
N GLU A 223 -30.28 6.42 -71.55
CA GLU A 223 -31.70 6.22 -71.20
C GLU A 223 -32.24 7.26 -70.20
N LEU A 224 -33.55 7.52 -70.18
CA LEU A 224 -34.15 8.55 -69.31
C LEU A 224 -33.96 8.32 -67.79
N ASP A 225 -33.67 7.09 -67.40
CA ASP A 225 -33.51 6.60 -66.03
C ASP A 225 -32.09 6.07 -65.75
N GLU A 226 -31.12 6.52 -66.53
CA GLU A 226 -29.77 5.98 -66.52
C GLU A 226 -29.00 6.26 -65.22
N GLY A 227 -29.17 7.43 -64.62
CA GLY A 227 -28.63 7.76 -63.30
C GLY A 227 -29.66 7.61 -62.17
N ILE A 228 -30.60 6.65 -62.29
CA ILE A 228 -31.54 6.31 -61.21
C ILE A 228 -31.22 4.91 -60.68
N ASN A 229 -31.08 4.77 -59.36
CA ASN A 229 -30.66 3.54 -58.68
C ASN A 229 -29.32 3.01 -59.20
N GLU A 230 -28.44 3.93 -59.60
CA GLU A 230 -27.16 3.60 -60.20
C GLU A 230 -26.10 3.29 -59.13
N TRP A 231 -25.01 2.62 -59.49
CA TRP A 231 -24.07 2.04 -58.54
C TRP A 231 -23.30 3.08 -57.71
N ALA A 232 -23.11 4.30 -58.21
CA ALA A 232 -22.41 5.37 -57.52
C ALA A 232 -23.25 5.96 -56.37
N GLU A 233 -24.56 5.68 -56.33
CA GLU A 233 -25.41 5.95 -55.17
C GLU A 233 -25.03 5.08 -53.97
N TYR A 234 -24.56 3.84 -54.20
CA TYR A 234 -23.99 3.02 -53.12
C TYR A 234 -22.57 3.46 -52.81
N VAL A 235 -22.44 4.28 -51.77
CA VAL A 235 -21.15 4.69 -51.22
C VAL A 235 -20.80 3.75 -50.07
N PRO A 236 -19.81 2.83 -50.18
CA PRO A 236 -19.46 1.93 -49.07
C PRO A 236 -18.94 2.70 -47.85
N SER A 237 -18.45 3.93 -48.08
CA SER A 237 -18.09 4.88 -47.01
C SER A 237 -19.32 5.54 -46.36
N HIS A 238 -20.43 5.68 -47.04
CA HIS A 238 -21.59 6.35 -46.49
C HIS A 238 -22.82 5.68 -47.09
N PRO A 239 -23.12 4.43 -46.69
CA PRO A 239 -24.27 3.72 -47.25
C PRO A 239 -25.52 4.58 -47.07
N TYR A 240 -26.25 4.80 -48.16
CA TYR A 240 -27.49 5.57 -48.18
C TYR A 240 -28.69 4.60 -48.11
N GLY A 241 -29.85 5.11 -47.69
CA GLY A 241 -31.04 4.26 -47.57
C GLY A 241 -30.88 3.08 -46.60
N ASP A 242 -31.11 1.86 -47.10
CA ASP A 242 -31.02 0.59 -46.35
C ASP A 242 -29.76 -0.25 -46.72
N ASP A 243 -28.81 0.37 -47.41
CA ASP A 243 -27.53 -0.21 -47.76
C ASP A 243 -26.67 -0.61 -46.55
N ARG A 244 -25.79 -1.59 -46.76
CA ARG A 244 -24.80 -2.05 -45.78
C ARG A 244 -23.50 -2.55 -46.41
N SER A 245 -22.39 -2.08 -45.88
CA SER A 245 -21.06 -2.64 -46.14
C SER A 245 -20.79 -3.90 -45.30
N PHE A 246 -19.90 -4.78 -45.76
CA PHE A 246 -19.42 -5.95 -45.02
C PHE A 246 -18.11 -5.65 -44.27
N PHE A 247 -18.00 -6.11 -43.02
CA PHE A 247 -16.91 -5.72 -42.11
C PHE A 247 -15.86 -6.80 -41.85
N ASN A 248 -16.18 -8.06 -42.15
CA ASN A 248 -15.25 -9.17 -42.01
C ASN A 248 -15.59 -10.29 -43.00
N MET A 249 -14.56 -11.05 -43.37
CA MET A 249 -14.69 -12.09 -44.40
C MET A 249 -15.58 -13.26 -43.96
N SER A 250 -15.74 -13.48 -42.65
CA SER A 250 -16.64 -14.51 -42.14
C SER A 250 -18.12 -14.14 -42.34
N GLU A 251 -18.48 -12.85 -42.25
CA GLU A 251 -19.82 -12.34 -42.53
C GLU A 251 -20.18 -12.48 -44.01
N VAL A 252 -19.25 -12.13 -44.88
CA VAL A 252 -19.34 -12.37 -46.33
C VAL A 252 -19.60 -13.85 -46.59
N LEU A 253 -18.79 -14.74 -46.02
CA LEU A 253 -18.92 -16.18 -46.21
C LEU A 253 -20.27 -16.71 -45.72
N LYS A 254 -20.79 -16.22 -44.59
CA LYS A 254 -22.13 -16.60 -44.10
C LYS A 254 -23.25 -16.14 -45.03
N THR A 255 -23.05 -15.02 -45.71
CA THR A 255 -24.04 -14.49 -46.67
C THR A 255 -24.01 -15.29 -47.98
N LEU A 256 -22.81 -15.63 -48.45
CA LEU A 256 -22.62 -16.45 -49.64
C LEU A 256 -23.04 -17.92 -49.39
N MET A 257 -22.72 -18.47 -48.22
CA MET A 257 -22.99 -19.86 -47.79
C MET A 257 -23.67 -19.96 -46.41
N PRO A 258 -24.99 -19.69 -46.31
CA PRO A 258 -25.70 -19.67 -45.01
C PRO A 258 -25.73 -21.00 -44.26
N LYS A 259 -25.57 -22.12 -44.98
CA LYS A 259 -25.65 -23.49 -44.45
C LYS A 259 -24.28 -24.12 -44.13
N SER A 260 -23.17 -23.40 -44.36
CA SER A 260 -21.80 -23.90 -44.14
C SER A 260 -21.16 -23.25 -42.94
N GLU A 261 -20.41 -24.02 -42.15
CA GLU A 261 -19.59 -23.46 -41.08
C GLU A 261 -18.46 -22.60 -41.65
N SER A 262 -18.19 -21.46 -41.00
CA SER A 262 -17.07 -20.57 -41.31
C SER A 262 -15.75 -21.21 -40.86
N SER A 263 -15.31 -22.27 -41.53
CA SER A 263 -14.01 -22.89 -41.26
C SER A 263 -12.87 -21.96 -41.66
N ARG A 264 -11.73 -22.04 -40.95
CA ARG A 264 -10.52 -21.24 -41.23
C ARG A 264 -10.07 -21.39 -42.69
N ARG A 265 -10.19 -22.59 -43.24
CA ARG A 265 -9.87 -22.92 -44.63
C ARG A 265 -10.79 -22.22 -45.64
N ASN A 266 -12.10 -22.21 -45.42
CA ASN A 266 -13.03 -21.56 -46.33
C ASN A 266 -12.85 -20.04 -46.36
N VAL A 267 -12.49 -19.44 -45.22
CA VAL A 267 -12.13 -18.02 -45.15
C VAL A 267 -10.82 -17.73 -45.89
N ALA A 268 -9.80 -18.60 -45.75
CA ALA A 268 -8.55 -18.46 -46.47
C ALA A 268 -8.75 -18.53 -48.00
N ILE A 269 -9.55 -19.49 -48.49
CA ILE A 269 -9.89 -19.60 -49.92
C ILE A 269 -10.59 -18.33 -50.42
N LEU A 270 -11.57 -17.81 -49.68
CA LEU A 270 -12.26 -16.58 -50.06
C LEU A 270 -11.32 -15.36 -50.06
N ARG A 271 -10.40 -15.27 -49.10
CA ARG A 271 -9.37 -14.20 -49.03
C ARG A 271 -8.39 -14.21 -50.20
N LYS A 272 -8.25 -15.33 -50.91
CA LYS A 272 -7.40 -15.39 -52.11
C LYS A 272 -7.99 -14.61 -53.29
N TYR A 273 -9.32 -14.53 -53.38
CA TYR A 273 -10.02 -13.90 -54.51
C TYR A 273 -10.71 -12.59 -54.15
N GLY A 274 -11.07 -12.40 -52.88
CA GLY A 274 -11.84 -11.26 -52.42
C GLY A 274 -11.19 -10.53 -51.25
N THR A 275 -11.31 -9.21 -51.25
CA THR A 275 -10.88 -8.33 -50.15
C THR A 275 -12.03 -7.48 -49.64
N LEU A 276 -11.92 -7.03 -48.40
CA LEU A 276 -12.72 -5.94 -47.82
C LEU A 276 -11.84 -4.71 -47.55
N VAL A 277 -10.55 -4.78 -47.89
CA VAL A 277 -9.45 -3.99 -47.30
C VAL A 277 -8.88 -2.96 -48.28
N SER A 278 -9.63 -2.53 -49.30
CA SER A 278 -9.20 -1.36 -50.09
C SER A 278 -9.31 -0.02 -49.32
N ARG A 279 -9.59 -0.07 -48.00
CA ARG A 279 -9.72 1.11 -47.12
C ARG A 279 -9.16 0.87 -45.72
N ASN A 280 -8.84 2.00 -45.09
CA ASN A 280 -8.16 2.14 -43.82
C ASN A 280 -8.81 1.33 -42.67
N LYS A 281 -8.07 0.34 -42.14
CA LYS A 281 -8.45 -0.50 -40.99
C LYS A 281 -8.74 0.28 -39.69
N TYR A 282 -8.43 1.58 -39.69
CA TYR A 282 -8.68 2.49 -38.57
C TYR A 282 -10.07 3.12 -38.58
N LEU A 283 -10.90 2.88 -39.58
CA LEU A 283 -12.25 3.42 -39.62
C LEU A 283 -13.28 2.44 -38.99
N ARG A 284 -14.31 3.00 -38.36
CA ARG A 284 -15.54 2.29 -37.95
C ARG A 284 -16.77 3.06 -38.42
N TRP A 285 -17.84 2.35 -38.73
CA TRP A 285 -19.14 2.95 -38.98
C TRP A 285 -19.76 3.46 -37.67
N SER A 286 -20.28 4.69 -37.68
CA SER A 286 -21.01 5.30 -36.56
C SER A 286 -22.49 5.39 -36.92
N ASP A 287 -23.31 4.46 -36.42
CA ASP A 287 -24.77 4.43 -36.69
C ASP A 287 -25.44 5.76 -36.27
N ALA A 288 -24.93 6.42 -35.22
CA ALA A 288 -25.46 7.68 -34.72
C ALA A 288 -25.18 8.88 -35.65
N ASP A 289 -24.06 8.83 -36.40
CA ASP A 289 -23.61 9.94 -37.24
C ASP A 289 -23.73 9.64 -38.74
N ASN A 290 -24.23 8.44 -39.09
CA ASN A 290 -24.31 7.89 -40.44
C ASN A 290 -23.02 8.09 -41.27
N LYS A 291 -21.84 7.94 -40.64
CA LYS A 291 -20.52 8.15 -41.28
C LYS A 291 -19.44 7.27 -40.70
N TRP A 292 -18.33 7.09 -41.44
CA TRP A 292 -17.12 6.51 -40.85
C TRP A 292 -16.43 7.50 -39.94
N VAL A 293 -15.96 6.97 -38.83
CA VAL A 293 -15.17 7.68 -37.83
C VAL A 293 -13.97 6.83 -37.45
N ASP A 294 -12.87 7.46 -37.06
CA ASP A 294 -11.70 6.73 -36.60
C ASP A 294 -11.99 5.92 -35.33
N ARG A 295 -11.57 4.65 -35.35
CA ARG A 295 -11.33 3.85 -34.16
C ARG A 295 -10.26 4.55 -33.33
N LYS A 296 -10.44 4.56 -32.03
CA LYS A 296 -9.47 5.20 -31.15
C LYS A 296 -8.31 4.25 -30.90
N ASN A 297 -7.08 4.70 -31.11
CA ASN A 297 -5.95 3.87 -30.76
C ASN A 297 -5.85 3.76 -29.22
N ILE A 298 -5.99 2.54 -28.71
CA ILE A 298 -5.96 2.22 -27.28
C ILE A 298 -4.63 2.65 -26.64
N ASN A 299 -3.53 2.64 -27.38
CA ASN A 299 -2.21 2.99 -26.86
C ASN A 299 -1.97 4.51 -26.74
N ILE A 300 -2.86 5.33 -27.29
CA ILE A 300 -2.77 6.81 -27.21
C ILE A 300 -3.96 7.44 -26.47
N CYS A 301 -4.98 6.66 -26.12
CA CYS A 301 -6.21 7.18 -25.50
C CYS A 301 -5.96 7.77 -24.11
N THR A 302 -6.40 8.99 -23.87
CA THR A 302 -6.53 9.49 -22.49
C THR A 302 -7.60 8.69 -21.72
N PRO A 303 -7.58 8.67 -20.38
CA PRO A 303 -8.64 8.02 -19.58
C PRO A 303 -10.06 8.47 -19.97
N ARG A 304 -10.25 9.77 -20.25
CA ARG A 304 -11.55 10.31 -20.70
C ARG A 304 -11.96 9.76 -22.07
N GLN A 305 -11.01 9.62 -22.99
CA GLN A 305 -11.27 9.01 -24.30
C GLN A 305 -11.59 7.52 -24.18
N PHE A 306 -10.94 6.79 -23.26
CA PHE A 306 -11.32 5.43 -22.92
C PHE A 306 -12.78 5.35 -22.47
N TYR A 307 -13.17 6.17 -21.51
CA TYR A 307 -14.53 6.17 -21.00
C TYR A 307 -15.57 6.50 -22.07
N LYS A 308 -15.35 7.56 -22.87
CA LYS A 308 -16.26 7.93 -23.96
C LYS A 308 -16.41 6.81 -24.97
N THR A 309 -15.29 6.18 -25.35
CA THR A 309 -15.29 5.11 -26.35
C THR A 309 -15.92 3.83 -25.82
N LEU A 310 -15.64 3.46 -24.57
CA LEU A 310 -16.27 2.33 -23.89
C LEU A 310 -17.78 2.54 -23.67
N ARG A 311 -18.22 3.76 -23.36
CA ARG A 311 -19.65 4.09 -23.27
C ARG A 311 -20.35 3.85 -24.59
N ASN A 312 -19.81 4.37 -25.69
CA ASN A 312 -20.39 4.15 -27.02
C ASN A 312 -20.39 2.66 -27.40
N ALA A 313 -19.32 1.93 -27.07
CA ALA A 313 -19.27 0.48 -27.26
C ALA A 313 -20.32 -0.26 -26.41
N ASN A 314 -20.56 0.21 -25.18
CA ASN A 314 -21.53 -0.37 -24.25
C ASN A 314 -22.97 -0.10 -24.67
N GLU A 315 -23.26 1.05 -25.27
CA GLU A 315 -24.58 1.35 -25.86
C GLU A 315 -24.93 0.34 -26.98
N LYS A 316 -23.95 -0.11 -27.76
CA LYS A 316 -24.16 -1.07 -28.86
C LYS A 316 -24.11 -2.55 -28.44
N TYR A 317 -23.21 -2.92 -27.52
CA TYR A 317 -22.96 -4.32 -27.15
C TYR A 317 -23.39 -4.71 -25.72
N ASN A 318 -23.95 -3.77 -24.95
CA ASN A 318 -24.41 -3.87 -23.56
C ASN A 318 -23.70 -4.95 -22.72
N PHE A 319 -22.60 -4.53 -22.11
CA PHE A 319 -21.70 -5.39 -21.33
C PHE A 319 -21.51 -4.96 -19.88
N GLU A 320 -21.77 -3.69 -19.53
CA GLU A 320 -21.70 -3.17 -18.17
C GLU A 320 -22.87 -2.21 -17.91
N GLY A 321 -23.76 -2.57 -16.97
CA GLY A 321 -24.94 -1.77 -16.64
C GLY A 321 -24.65 -0.63 -15.65
N ASN A 322 -23.51 -0.65 -14.97
CA ASN A 322 -23.15 0.34 -13.96
C ASN A 322 -22.12 1.35 -14.49
N ALA A 323 -22.54 2.61 -14.62
CA ALA A 323 -21.69 3.69 -15.10
C ALA A 323 -20.43 3.91 -14.25
N ASN A 324 -20.46 3.64 -12.93
CA ASN A 324 -19.28 3.75 -12.07
C ASN A 324 -18.25 2.65 -12.38
N ARG A 325 -18.69 1.43 -12.67
CA ARG A 325 -17.81 0.33 -13.08
C ARG A 325 -17.20 0.60 -14.45
N LEU A 326 -17.96 1.21 -15.36
CA LEU A 326 -17.43 1.61 -16.67
C LEU A 326 -16.36 2.71 -16.57
N ARG A 327 -16.52 3.68 -15.66
CA ARG A 327 -15.49 4.70 -15.38
C ARG A 327 -14.23 4.07 -14.79
N ARG A 328 -14.39 3.15 -13.84
CA ARG A 328 -13.26 2.43 -13.24
C ARG A 328 -12.52 1.58 -14.27
N LEU A 329 -13.25 0.87 -15.14
CA LEU A 329 -12.67 0.11 -16.24
C LEU A 329 -11.79 1.00 -17.15
N ALA A 330 -12.29 2.17 -17.52
CA ALA A 330 -11.53 3.12 -18.32
C ALA A 330 -10.26 3.65 -17.63
N ALA A 331 -10.30 3.86 -16.31
CA ALA A 331 -9.12 4.22 -15.53
C ALA A 331 -8.10 3.06 -15.45
N CYS A 332 -8.56 1.85 -15.12
CA CYS A 332 -7.72 0.64 -15.10
C CYS A 332 -7.09 0.33 -16.46
N MET A 333 -7.77 0.64 -17.58
CA MET A 333 -7.18 0.48 -18.92
C MET A 333 -6.04 1.44 -19.18
N SER A 334 -6.06 2.63 -18.59
CA SER A 334 -4.92 3.56 -18.66
C SER A 334 -3.78 3.04 -17.79
N ASP A 335 -4.05 2.72 -16.53
CA ASP A 335 -3.01 2.25 -15.58
C ASP A 335 -2.37 0.92 -16.04
N TYR A 336 -3.15 0.02 -16.65
CA TYR A 336 -2.60 -1.21 -17.22
C TYR A 336 -1.61 -0.95 -18.37
N ARG A 337 -1.85 0.13 -19.12
CA ARG A 337 -1.04 0.56 -20.26
C ARG A 337 0.18 1.36 -19.84
N ASP A 338 -0.01 2.31 -18.94
CA ASP A 338 0.93 3.37 -18.64
C ASP A 338 2.03 2.84 -17.69
N GLU A 339 3.30 3.19 -17.95
CA GLU A 339 4.45 2.72 -17.16
C GLU A 339 4.91 3.74 -16.10
N ASN A 340 4.02 4.62 -15.66
CA ASN A 340 4.35 5.78 -14.82
C ASN A 340 4.11 5.55 -13.32
N ASN A 341 3.44 4.45 -12.93
CA ASN A 341 2.97 4.20 -11.57
C ASN A 341 2.08 5.35 -11.04
N VAL A 342 1.20 5.90 -11.89
CA VAL A 342 0.31 7.02 -11.56
C VAL A 342 -1.14 6.61 -11.72
N LEU A 343 -1.87 6.65 -10.61
CA LEU A 343 -3.25 6.21 -10.52
C LEU A 343 -4.18 7.11 -11.33
N SER A 344 -4.68 6.61 -12.46
CA SER A 344 -5.62 7.32 -13.31
C SER A 344 -6.97 7.51 -12.61
N THR A 345 -7.61 8.66 -12.88
CA THR A 345 -8.90 9.00 -12.27
C THR A 345 -9.92 9.45 -13.32
N ILE A 346 -11.16 8.93 -13.22
CA ILE A 346 -12.30 9.37 -14.02
C ILE A 346 -13.49 9.64 -13.11
N SER A 347 -13.88 10.91 -12.98
CA SER A 347 -15.02 11.36 -12.15
C SER A 347 -14.99 10.75 -10.74
N SER A 348 -13.83 10.86 -10.07
CA SER A 348 -13.55 10.34 -8.73
C SER A 348 -13.50 8.81 -8.60
N ARG A 349 -13.47 8.06 -9.72
CA ARG A 349 -13.14 6.63 -9.74
C ARG A 349 -11.69 6.45 -10.13
N TYR A 350 -10.93 5.79 -9.26
CA TYR A 350 -9.53 5.45 -9.46
C TYR A 350 -9.40 4.12 -10.19
N GLY A 351 -8.32 3.99 -10.97
CA GLY A 351 -7.91 2.70 -11.53
C GLY A 351 -7.17 1.85 -10.51
N VAL A 352 -6.20 1.07 -10.96
CA VAL A 352 -5.37 0.21 -10.11
C VAL A 352 -3.95 0.26 -10.65
N GLU A 353 -3.02 0.62 -9.77
CA GLU A 353 -1.62 0.78 -10.11
C GLU A 353 -0.74 -0.35 -9.55
N ALA A 354 0.51 -0.33 -9.98
CA ALA A 354 1.50 -1.35 -9.70
C ALA A 354 1.76 -1.62 -8.20
N VAL A 355 1.64 -0.61 -7.34
CA VAL A 355 1.78 -0.73 -5.87
C VAL A 355 0.43 -0.53 -5.20
N CYS A 356 0.02 -1.49 -4.38
CA CYS A 356 -1.27 -1.46 -3.68
C CYS A 356 -1.08 -1.59 -2.17
N PHE A 357 -1.95 -0.93 -1.40
CA PHE A 357 -2.17 -1.28 0.01
C PHE A 357 -2.80 -2.67 0.09
N ASN A 358 -2.21 -3.57 0.89
CA ASN A 358 -2.66 -4.95 1.01
C ASN A 358 -3.21 -5.28 2.41
N GLU A 359 -2.50 -4.85 3.46
CA GLU A 359 -2.87 -5.12 4.85
C GLU A 359 -2.56 -3.91 5.73
N VAL A 360 -3.42 -3.62 6.71
CA VAL A 360 -3.26 -2.51 7.66
C VAL A 360 -3.56 -2.97 9.07
N MET A 361 -2.62 -2.75 9.99
CA MET A 361 -2.79 -2.93 11.43
C MET A 361 -2.66 -1.56 12.10
N ALA A 362 -3.76 -1.09 12.68
CA ALA A 362 -3.88 0.27 13.18
C ALA A 362 -4.25 0.30 14.68
N ASN A 363 -3.52 1.12 15.41
CA ASN A 363 -3.56 1.36 16.85
C ASN A 363 -3.75 0.07 17.66
N GLU A 364 -2.82 -0.87 17.50
CA GLU A 364 -2.90 -2.26 17.97
C GLU A 364 -2.67 -2.40 19.49
N GLY A 365 -3.51 -1.76 20.29
CA GLY A 365 -3.46 -1.85 21.76
C GLY A 365 -2.51 -0.86 22.41
N SER A 366 -2.21 0.27 21.75
CA SER A 366 -1.55 1.38 22.43
C SER A 366 -2.47 1.93 23.53
N LYS A 367 -1.91 2.26 24.70
CA LYS A 367 -2.69 2.70 25.86
C LYS A 367 -2.04 3.85 26.59
N ILE A 368 -2.87 4.72 27.15
CA ILE A 368 -2.45 5.68 28.17
C ILE A 368 -2.92 5.19 29.55
N ARG A 369 -2.06 5.33 30.55
CA ARG A 369 -2.37 4.97 31.94
C ARG A 369 -2.04 6.14 32.85
N GLN A 370 -3.07 6.69 33.47
CA GLN A 370 -2.94 7.81 34.39
C GLN A 370 -2.51 7.33 35.78
N THR A 371 -1.52 8.00 36.36
CA THR A 371 -0.94 7.64 37.66
C THR A 371 -1.95 7.81 38.80
N TYR A 372 -3.00 8.61 38.65
CA TYR A 372 -4.01 8.79 39.68
C TYR A 372 -5.08 7.69 39.77
N ARG A 373 -5.05 6.68 38.91
CA ARG A 373 -5.93 5.52 39.05
C ARG A 373 -5.54 4.58 40.21
N ILE A 374 -4.53 4.94 41.01
CA ILE A 374 -4.12 4.24 42.25
C ILE A 374 -5.28 4.13 43.27
N GLN A 375 -6.15 5.13 43.37
CA GLN A 375 -7.24 5.19 44.36
C GLN A 375 -8.59 4.64 43.89
N SER A 376 -8.68 4.08 42.68
CA SER A 376 -9.97 3.63 42.15
C SER A 376 -10.60 2.57 43.06
N TYR A 377 -11.65 2.97 43.78
CA TYR A 377 -12.57 2.08 44.49
C TYR A 377 -13.34 1.16 43.53
N ARG A 378 -13.20 1.35 42.21
CA ARG A 378 -13.81 0.51 41.18
C ARG A 378 -12.99 -0.77 40.97
N LYS A 379 -13.68 -1.84 40.59
CA LYS A 379 -13.14 -3.20 40.41
C LYS A 379 -12.45 -3.40 39.05
N ASP A 380 -12.07 -2.33 38.36
CA ASP A 380 -11.70 -2.38 36.95
C ASP A 380 -10.20 -2.67 36.75
N ASP A 381 -9.83 -3.33 35.65
CA ASP A 381 -8.48 -3.82 35.30
C ASP A 381 -7.41 -2.73 35.04
N ASP A 382 -7.78 -1.45 35.15
CA ASP A 382 -6.97 -0.27 34.82
C ASP A 382 -6.19 0.33 36.01
N ARG A 383 -5.91 -0.47 37.04
CA ARG A 383 -5.20 0.04 38.23
C ARG A 383 -3.73 0.34 37.93
N VAL A 384 -3.24 1.42 38.53
CA VAL A 384 -1.81 1.73 38.59
C VAL A 384 -1.39 1.51 40.03
N HIS A 385 -0.28 0.81 40.25
CA HIS A 385 0.27 0.59 41.57
C HIS A 385 1.55 1.41 41.72
N ASN A 386 1.72 2.09 42.84
CA ASN A 386 2.87 2.94 43.11
C ASN A 386 3.42 2.59 44.49
N ILE A 387 4.73 2.33 44.57
CA ILE A 387 5.31 1.89 45.82
C ILE A 387 5.36 3.03 46.86
N ALA A 388 5.72 4.26 46.47
CA ALA A 388 5.76 5.40 47.39
C ALA A 388 4.40 5.65 48.03
N TYR A 389 3.31 5.54 47.27
CA TYR A 389 1.94 5.66 47.77
C TYR A 389 1.66 4.69 48.93
N TYR A 390 2.10 3.44 48.80
CA TYR A 390 1.91 2.46 49.86
C TYR A 390 2.85 2.71 51.05
N TYR A 391 4.05 3.27 50.83
CA TYR A 391 5.07 3.50 51.86
C TYR A 391 5.02 4.87 52.57
N GLY A 392 4.22 5.80 52.05
CA GLY A 392 3.89 7.05 52.71
C GLY A 392 3.06 7.95 51.80
N ASN A 393 1.75 8.05 52.08
CA ASN A 393 0.87 9.02 51.42
C ASN A 393 0.50 10.15 52.40
N PRO A 394 1.12 11.34 52.28
CA PRO A 394 0.70 12.50 53.06
C PRO A 394 -0.63 13.03 52.50
N ASP A 395 -1.63 13.30 53.35
CA ASP A 395 -2.89 13.92 52.90
C ASP A 395 -2.70 15.45 52.77
N TYR A 396 -2.27 15.91 51.58
CA TYR A 396 -2.00 17.34 51.31
C TYR A 396 -3.27 18.21 51.26
N ARG A 397 -4.46 17.60 51.14
CA ARG A 397 -5.73 18.31 50.92
C ARG A 397 -6.20 19.20 52.09
N LYS A 398 -5.55 19.14 53.25
CA LYS A 398 -6.07 19.71 54.52
C LYS A 398 -5.18 20.76 55.20
N ILE A 399 -4.12 21.28 54.56
CA ILE A 399 -3.16 22.15 55.27
C ILE A 399 -2.98 23.51 54.60
N GLN A 400 -3.06 24.56 55.42
CA GLN A 400 -3.21 25.97 55.06
C GLN A 400 -1.88 26.74 54.84
N SER A 401 -0.71 26.08 54.87
CA SER A 401 0.57 26.76 54.59
C SER A 401 1.54 25.88 53.77
N LEU A 402 1.27 25.77 52.46
CA LEU A 402 2.26 25.32 51.47
C LEU A 402 3.33 26.39 51.19
N SER A 403 3.33 27.51 51.92
CA SER A 403 4.20 28.67 51.72
C SER A 403 5.61 28.54 52.30
N ASP A 404 5.92 27.51 53.09
CA ASP A 404 7.29 27.29 53.60
C ASP A 404 8.17 26.70 52.48
N ASN A 405 9.20 27.45 52.06
CA ASN A 405 10.17 27.03 51.06
C ASN A 405 11.19 26.00 51.59
N ASN A 406 11.16 25.68 52.89
CA ASN A 406 11.97 24.63 53.47
C ASN A 406 11.24 23.28 53.43
N VAL A 407 11.69 22.41 52.54
CA VAL A 407 11.20 21.05 52.33
C VAL A 407 11.18 20.23 53.62
N GLU A 408 12.25 20.29 54.42
CA GLU A 408 12.34 19.53 55.68
C GLU A 408 11.31 19.99 56.72
N ASN A 409 10.98 21.28 56.73
CA ASN A 409 9.95 21.82 57.61
C ASN A 409 8.56 21.39 57.16
N ARG A 410 8.28 21.41 55.84
CA ARG A 410 7.00 20.90 55.30
C ARG A 410 6.74 19.46 55.70
N GLU A 411 7.77 18.61 55.61
CA GLU A 411 7.65 17.20 56.02
C GLU A 411 7.25 17.02 57.49
N LYS A 412 7.47 18.01 58.38
CA LYS A 412 7.07 17.97 59.81
C LYS A 412 5.59 18.34 60.04
N PHE A 413 4.92 18.95 59.05
CA PHE A 413 3.53 19.41 59.19
C PHE A 413 2.49 18.41 58.70
N PHE A 414 2.88 17.46 57.85
CA PHE A 414 1.96 16.44 57.35
C PHE A 414 1.71 15.37 58.42
N GLY A 415 0.46 15.19 58.84
CA GLY A 415 0.09 14.09 59.72
C GLY A 415 0.51 12.72 59.14
N THR A 416 0.45 11.68 59.98
CA THR A 416 0.59 10.25 59.61
C THR A 416 -0.26 9.86 58.40
N GLY A 417 -1.25 10.66 58.01
CA GLY A 417 -2.16 10.33 56.93
C GLY A 417 -2.88 9.02 57.26
N GLU A 418 -3.00 8.14 56.27
CA GLU A 418 -3.74 6.89 56.43
C GLU A 418 -2.83 5.65 56.51
N VAL A 419 -1.50 5.76 56.35
CA VAL A 419 -0.61 4.59 56.21
C VAL A 419 0.73 4.79 56.91
N ALA A 420 1.06 4.02 57.94
CA ALA A 420 2.36 4.07 58.61
C ALA A 420 2.95 2.66 58.87
N PHE A 421 4.27 2.57 58.98
CA PHE A 421 5.01 1.32 59.05
C PHE A 421 5.73 1.15 60.38
N PRO A 422 5.56 0.02 61.06
CA PRO A 422 6.26 -0.24 62.31
C PRO A 422 7.77 -0.46 62.07
N ILE A 423 8.60 0.17 62.89
CA ILE A 423 10.06 0.05 62.84
C ILE A 423 10.50 -1.18 63.66
N TYR A 424 11.40 -2.02 63.13
CA TYR A 424 12.04 -3.06 63.94
C TYR A 424 13.12 -2.44 64.83
N SER A 425 12.72 -1.92 65.98
CA SER A 425 13.61 -1.22 66.91
C SER A 425 14.85 -2.02 67.32
N ASN A 426 14.71 -3.35 67.48
CA ASN A 426 15.81 -4.28 67.79
C ASN A 426 16.79 -4.51 66.63
N LYS A 427 16.49 -4.00 65.44
CA LYS A 427 17.33 -4.11 64.24
C LYS A 427 17.91 -2.77 63.80
N VAL A 428 17.71 -1.70 64.57
CA VAL A 428 18.31 -0.39 64.32
C VAL A 428 19.74 -0.37 64.86
N LYS A 429 20.72 -0.11 63.98
CA LYS A 429 22.15 -0.07 64.34
C LYS A 429 22.87 1.07 63.62
N ARG A 430 23.75 1.78 64.32
CA ARG A 430 24.71 2.70 63.68
C ARG A 430 25.79 1.87 62.99
N ILE A 431 26.09 2.19 61.74
CA ILE A 431 27.10 1.52 60.91
C ILE A 431 27.92 2.63 60.23
N GLY A 432 29.12 2.88 60.75
CA GLY A 432 29.97 3.99 60.31
C GLY A 432 29.23 5.33 60.39
N SER A 433 29.18 6.06 59.28
CA SER A 433 28.49 7.36 59.14
C SER A 433 27.00 7.26 58.85
N THR A 434 26.38 6.08 59.02
CA THR A 434 24.95 5.86 58.73
C THR A 434 24.23 5.19 59.88
N VAL A 435 22.90 5.32 59.92
CA VAL A 435 22.05 4.53 60.81
C VAL A 435 21.19 3.60 59.96
N LYS A 436 21.40 2.29 60.11
CA LYS A 436 20.63 1.26 59.43
C LYS A 436 19.33 0.99 60.18
N ILE A 437 18.22 1.03 59.46
CA ILE A 437 16.88 0.67 59.93
C ILE A 437 16.37 -0.46 59.06
N GLU A 438 15.85 -1.53 59.68
CA GLU A 438 15.08 -2.56 58.96
C GLU A 438 13.59 -2.27 59.15
N MET A 439 12.87 -2.13 58.04
CA MET A 439 11.44 -1.86 58.03
C MET A 439 10.65 -3.17 58.11
N ARG A 440 9.44 -3.12 58.66
CA ARG A 440 8.49 -4.24 58.54
C ARG A 440 7.95 -4.36 57.12
N ASP A 441 7.54 -5.58 56.80
CA ASP A 441 7.26 -5.99 55.42
C ASP A 441 5.89 -5.53 54.89
N PHE A 442 5.03 -4.98 55.74
CA PHE A 442 3.69 -4.50 55.37
C PHE A 442 3.27 -3.23 56.16
N PRO A 443 2.51 -2.31 55.55
CA PRO A 443 1.94 -1.16 56.23
C PRO A 443 0.92 -1.58 57.29
N LEU A 444 0.80 -0.80 58.37
CA LEU A 444 -0.28 -0.96 59.33
C LEU A 444 -1.49 -0.11 58.92
N ARG A 445 -2.62 -0.80 58.73
CA ARG A 445 -4.01 -0.35 58.47
C ARG A 445 -4.25 1.17 58.31
N GLY A 446 -4.57 1.57 57.07
CA GLY A 446 -5.58 2.59 56.78
C GLY A 446 -6.89 1.90 56.35
N SER A 447 -8.03 2.29 56.92
CA SER A 447 -9.35 1.78 56.52
C SER A 447 -9.62 2.09 55.04
N GLY A 448 -9.73 1.06 54.19
CA GLY A 448 -10.02 1.19 52.75
C GLY A 448 -8.95 0.66 51.79
N TYR A 449 -7.70 0.49 52.24
CA TYR A 449 -6.55 0.19 51.35
C TYR A 449 -6.14 -1.29 51.26
N PHE A 450 -6.79 -2.17 52.03
CA PHE A 450 -6.38 -3.57 52.15
C PHE A 450 -6.41 -4.31 50.80
N ASN A 451 -7.40 -4.03 49.97
CA ASN A 451 -7.51 -4.67 48.67
C ASN A 451 -6.37 -4.20 47.75
N GLY A 452 -6.12 -2.90 47.61
CA GLY A 452 -5.08 -2.37 46.72
C GLY A 452 -3.66 -2.86 47.07
N PHE A 453 -3.27 -2.84 48.35
CA PHE A 453 -1.95 -3.32 48.76
C PHE A 453 -1.81 -4.84 48.64
N ARG A 454 -2.87 -5.60 48.98
CA ARG A 454 -2.90 -7.05 48.78
C ARG A 454 -2.79 -7.40 47.29
N ASP A 455 -3.50 -6.66 46.44
CA ASP A 455 -3.47 -6.84 44.99
C ASP A 455 -2.08 -6.52 44.44
N PHE A 456 -1.44 -5.43 44.89
CA PHE A 456 -0.06 -5.11 44.56
C PHE A 456 0.92 -6.21 45.01
N LYS A 457 0.79 -6.70 46.25
CA LYS A 457 1.62 -7.82 46.75
C LYS A 457 1.42 -9.09 45.90
N ASN A 458 0.18 -9.42 45.56
CA ASN A 458 -0.14 -10.56 44.71
C ASN A 458 0.40 -10.39 43.28
N LEU A 459 0.38 -9.16 42.76
CA LEU A 459 0.97 -8.81 41.49
C LEU A 459 2.50 -9.01 41.51
N LEU A 460 3.17 -8.52 42.54
CA LEU A 460 4.61 -8.74 42.70
C LEU A 460 4.96 -10.24 42.87
N ARG A 461 4.12 -11.03 43.55
CA ARG A 461 4.30 -12.50 43.64
C ARG A 461 4.31 -13.16 42.27
N SER A 462 3.42 -12.72 41.38
CA SER A 462 3.38 -13.25 40.02
C SER A 462 4.52 -12.80 39.12
N ARG A 463 5.23 -11.73 39.48
CA ARG A 463 6.44 -11.27 38.78
C ARG A 463 7.71 -12.04 39.17
N GLY A 464 7.54 -13.14 39.92
CA GLY A 464 8.59 -14.02 40.39
C GLY A 464 9.14 -13.61 41.76
N GLY A 465 9.91 -14.51 42.39
CA GLY A 465 10.52 -14.28 43.70
C GLY A 465 11.64 -13.21 43.71
N LYS A 466 11.93 -12.53 42.59
CA LYS A 466 12.94 -11.46 42.54
C LYS A 466 12.56 -10.30 43.46
N TYR A 467 11.28 -9.93 43.46
CA TYR A 467 10.73 -8.83 44.26
C TYR A 467 10.04 -9.31 45.54
N ILE A 468 10.06 -10.62 45.85
CA ILE A 468 9.44 -11.17 47.06
C ILE A 468 10.28 -12.31 47.65
N SER A 469 10.54 -12.25 48.96
CA SER A 469 11.19 -13.33 49.69
C SER A 469 10.44 -13.65 50.97
N GLY A 470 9.93 -14.88 51.07
CA GLY A 470 8.94 -15.23 52.09
C GLY A 470 7.70 -14.35 51.96
N GLU A 471 7.34 -13.62 53.02
CA GLU A 471 6.23 -12.66 53.01
C GLU A 471 6.65 -11.20 52.74
N LYS A 472 7.93 -10.97 52.41
CA LYS A 472 8.54 -9.63 52.28
C LYS A 472 8.56 -9.14 50.84
N ILE A 473 8.12 -7.90 50.59
CA ILE A 473 8.40 -7.18 49.34
C ILE A 473 9.88 -6.79 49.36
N ARG A 474 10.63 -7.03 48.28
CA ARG A 474 12.01 -6.55 48.09
C ARG A 474 11.99 -5.35 47.17
N TRP A 475 12.48 -4.22 47.66
CA TRP A 475 12.61 -3.01 46.87
C TRP A 475 13.83 -3.08 45.93
N PRO A 476 13.84 -2.32 44.82
CA PRO A 476 15.08 -2.03 44.12
C PRO A 476 16.10 -1.35 45.05
N GLU A 477 17.39 -1.55 44.77
CA GLU A 477 18.43 -0.82 45.48
C GLU A 477 18.26 0.69 45.26
N ASN A 478 18.47 1.50 46.30
CA ASN A 478 18.35 2.95 46.26
C ASN A 478 17.02 3.57 45.83
N ILE A 479 15.92 2.80 45.72
CA ILE A 479 14.59 3.37 45.41
C ILE A 479 14.17 4.49 46.38
N TRP A 480 14.65 4.48 47.63
CA TRP A 480 14.33 5.49 48.64
C TRP A 480 15.46 6.49 48.90
N ALA A 481 16.55 6.43 48.12
CA ALA A 481 17.68 7.34 48.28
C ALA A 481 17.22 8.81 48.09
N ASN A 482 17.86 9.72 48.81
CA ASN A 482 17.56 11.17 48.85
C ASN A 482 16.19 11.57 49.38
N GLY A 483 15.27 10.63 49.59
CA GLY A 483 14.00 10.86 50.25
C GLY A 483 14.13 11.08 51.75
N TYR A 484 12.99 11.11 52.43
CA TYR A 484 12.91 11.31 53.86
C TYR A 484 12.15 10.19 54.56
N LEU A 485 12.62 9.83 55.76
CA LEU A 485 11.93 8.94 56.68
C LEU A 485 11.30 9.79 57.79
N ALA A 486 9.98 9.96 57.74
CA ALA A 486 9.21 10.60 58.80
C ALA A 486 8.87 9.54 59.86
N VAL A 487 9.19 9.78 61.13
CA VAL A 487 8.93 8.84 62.23
C VAL A 487 7.89 9.36 63.20
N PHE A 488 7.10 8.46 63.78
CA PHE A 488 5.93 8.77 64.59
C PHE A 488 5.92 7.95 65.88
N LYS A 489 5.34 8.54 66.93
CA LYS A 489 5.14 7.87 68.22
C LYS A 489 3.89 6.99 68.23
N ASP A 490 2.87 7.35 67.45
CA ASP A 490 1.60 6.63 67.31
C ASP A 490 1.10 6.66 65.83
N THR A 491 -0.01 5.96 65.55
CA THR A 491 -0.64 5.90 64.22
C THR A 491 -1.96 6.66 64.15
N THR A 492 -2.25 7.59 65.07
CA THR A 492 -3.47 8.38 64.98
C THR A 492 -3.44 9.20 63.70
N ARG A 493 -4.54 9.26 62.93
CA ARG A 493 -4.63 9.83 61.56
C ARG A 493 -4.07 11.26 61.42
N ASN A 494 -3.98 12.00 62.52
CA ASN A 494 -3.52 13.38 62.58
C ASN A 494 -2.19 13.56 63.34
N ALA A 495 -1.55 12.48 63.79
CA ALA A 495 -0.28 12.58 64.49
C ALA A 495 0.78 13.19 63.56
N LYS A 496 1.44 14.24 64.03
CA LYS A 496 2.56 14.83 63.30
C LYS A 496 3.82 13.97 63.46
N PRO A 497 4.74 13.99 62.49
CA PRO A 497 6.03 13.33 62.61
C PRO A 497 6.74 13.86 63.85
N ALA A 498 7.20 12.94 64.69
CA ALA A 498 8.05 13.30 65.82
C ALA A 498 9.42 13.81 65.31
N LYS A 499 9.89 13.26 64.20
CA LYS A 499 11.14 13.65 63.53
C LYS A 499 11.11 13.22 62.07
N VAL A 500 11.95 13.85 61.25
CA VAL A 500 12.17 13.48 59.85
C VAL A 500 13.68 13.30 59.66
N PHE A 501 14.09 12.26 58.94
CA PHE A 501 15.49 11.94 58.67
C PHE A 501 15.73 11.81 57.17
N LYS A 502 16.85 12.34 56.65
CA LYS A 502 17.21 12.10 55.25
C LYS A 502 17.70 10.67 55.05
N ILE A 503 17.23 10.04 53.97
CA ILE A 503 17.65 8.70 53.56
C ILE A 503 18.87 8.85 52.66
N LYS A 504 19.98 8.23 53.07
CA LYS A 504 21.21 8.16 52.28
C LYS A 504 21.09 7.12 51.16
N SER A 505 20.59 5.94 51.50
CA SER A 505 20.45 4.81 50.58
C SER A 505 19.44 3.78 51.10
N SER A 506 19.04 2.86 50.24
CA SER A 506 18.21 1.70 50.58
C SER A 506 18.68 0.46 49.83
N ASN A 507 18.34 -0.74 50.31
CA ASN A 507 18.71 -1.97 49.61
C ASN A 507 17.55 -2.95 49.45
N THR A 508 17.84 -4.06 48.76
CA THR A 508 16.87 -5.12 48.43
C THR A 508 16.41 -5.97 49.63
N LYS A 509 16.90 -5.69 50.84
CA LYS A 509 16.56 -6.41 52.09
C LYS A 509 15.65 -5.60 53.02
N ASN A 510 14.93 -4.61 52.50
CA ASN A 510 14.08 -3.68 53.27
C ASN A 510 14.85 -2.88 54.31
N GLN A 511 16.10 -2.56 54.01
CA GLN A 511 16.96 -1.76 54.88
C GLN A 511 17.09 -0.36 54.31
N ILE A 512 16.97 0.63 55.20
CA ILE A 512 17.14 2.04 54.93
C ILE A 512 18.36 2.51 55.73
N PHE A 513 19.23 3.29 55.09
CA PHE A 513 20.40 3.87 55.72
C PHE A 513 20.18 5.37 55.82
N LEU A 514 20.03 5.89 57.04
CA LEU A 514 19.89 7.32 57.30
C LEU A 514 21.27 8.00 57.32
N VAL A 515 21.29 9.29 57.00
CA VAL A 515 22.49 10.12 57.13
C VAL A 515 22.84 10.28 58.61
N GLY A 516 23.96 9.70 59.07
CA GLY A 516 24.23 9.51 60.50
C GLY A 516 24.47 10.80 61.30
N ASN A 517 24.92 11.88 60.65
CA ASN A 517 25.08 13.19 61.31
C ASN A 517 23.74 13.89 61.60
N GLN A 518 22.64 13.44 60.99
CA GLN A 518 21.29 13.94 61.28
C GLN A 518 20.57 13.13 62.38
N VAL A 519 21.18 12.04 62.85
CA VAL A 519 20.63 11.19 63.90
C VAL A 519 21.41 11.42 65.18
N SER A 520 20.84 12.17 66.12
CA SER A 520 21.43 12.39 67.46
C SER A 520 21.52 11.08 68.27
N ALA A 521 22.24 11.09 69.39
CA ALA A 521 22.28 9.95 70.31
C ALA A 521 20.88 9.62 70.85
N ASP A 522 20.08 10.64 71.15
CA ASP A 522 18.70 10.48 71.60
C ASP A 522 17.79 9.95 70.49
N ASP A 523 17.96 10.41 69.25
CA ASP A 523 17.20 9.87 68.12
C ASP A 523 17.53 8.39 67.87
N LEU A 524 18.81 8.01 67.96
CA LEU A 524 19.22 6.61 67.85
C LEU A 524 18.60 5.77 68.97
N ARG A 525 18.65 6.27 70.22
CA ARG A 525 17.99 5.62 71.36
C ARG A 525 16.48 5.51 71.14
N ASN A 526 15.82 6.54 70.64
CA ASN A 526 14.37 6.57 70.38
C ASN A 526 13.96 5.57 69.29
N LEU A 527 14.78 5.41 68.24
CA LEU A 527 14.61 4.38 67.21
C LEU A 527 14.79 2.97 67.79
N GLN A 528 15.72 2.77 68.73
CA GLN A 528 16.03 1.47 69.34
C GLN A 528 15.04 1.05 70.44
N THR A 529 14.46 2.01 71.16
CA THR A 529 13.61 1.79 72.34
C THR A 529 12.11 1.82 72.04
N ARG A 530 11.69 1.83 70.77
CA ARG A 530 10.28 1.93 70.33
C ARG A 530 9.58 3.22 70.79
N VAL A 531 10.33 4.31 70.99
CA VAL A 531 9.74 5.64 71.14
C VAL A 531 9.25 6.12 69.77
N TYR A 532 10.09 5.99 68.75
CA TYR A 532 9.68 6.08 67.36
C TYR A 532 9.15 4.70 66.94
N ARG A 533 7.84 4.53 66.96
CA ARG A 533 7.17 3.25 66.72
C ARG A 533 6.89 3.01 65.25
N TYR A 534 6.55 4.07 64.54
CA TYR A 534 6.10 4.02 63.16
C TYR A 534 6.92 4.96 62.28
N ALA A 535 6.92 4.70 60.97
CA ALA A 535 7.58 5.50 59.98
C ALA A 535 6.75 5.60 58.70
N GLN A 536 6.99 6.65 57.93
CA GLN A 536 6.55 6.83 56.56
C GLN A 536 7.75 7.22 55.72
N ILE A 537 7.79 6.75 54.48
CA ILE A 537 8.78 7.17 53.49
C ILE A 537 8.16 8.28 52.66
N ARG A 538 8.89 9.38 52.50
CA ARG A 538 8.47 10.59 51.81
C ARG A 538 9.41 10.77 50.61
N THR A 539 8.91 10.46 49.42
CA THR A 539 9.63 10.64 48.14
C THR A 539 8.72 11.35 47.16
N TRP A 540 8.01 10.59 46.34
CA TRP A 540 6.99 11.11 45.46
C TRP A 540 5.67 11.21 46.21
N THR A 541 4.98 12.31 45.98
CA THR A 541 3.69 12.64 46.55
C THR A 541 2.60 12.39 45.53
N TRP A 542 1.40 12.06 46.02
CA TRP A 542 0.26 11.77 45.18
C TRP A 542 -0.93 12.68 45.48
N GLU A 543 -1.39 13.43 44.47
CA GLU A 543 -2.57 14.29 44.53
C GLU A 543 -3.14 14.50 43.13
N LYS A 544 -4.03 13.60 42.66
CA LYS A 544 -4.54 13.53 41.26
C LYS A 544 -3.43 13.41 40.17
N SER A 545 -2.18 13.49 40.56
CA SER A 545 -0.93 13.38 39.80
C SER A 545 0.15 12.86 40.76
N CYS A 546 1.22 12.27 40.22
CA CYS A 546 2.41 11.95 41.00
C CYS A 546 3.40 13.11 40.86
N TYR A 547 3.94 13.65 41.95
CA TYR A 547 4.95 14.71 41.87
C TYR A 547 6.06 14.54 42.90
N ALA A 548 7.26 15.00 42.56
CA ALA A 548 8.37 15.09 43.49
C ALA A 548 8.65 16.55 43.86
N GLU A 549 9.01 16.78 45.11
CA GLU A 549 9.52 18.07 45.61
C GLU A 549 10.99 17.97 46.04
N HIS A 550 11.54 16.77 45.98
CA HIS A 550 12.88 16.43 46.42
C HIS A 550 13.74 16.13 45.19
N PRO A 551 15.02 16.53 45.17
CA PRO A 551 15.91 16.20 44.07
C PRO A 551 16.40 14.77 44.13
N LYS A 552 16.53 14.14 42.95
CA LYS A 552 17.04 12.77 42.77
C LYS A 552 16.38 11.71 43.65
N VAL A 553 15.07 11.81 43.87
CA VAL A 553 14.28 10.76 44.52
C VAL A 553 13.61 9.89 43.48
N SER A 554 13.70 8.58 43.67
CA SER A 554 13.10 7.60 42.77
C SER A 554 11.72 7.16 43.23
N ASP A 555 10.94 6.62 42.29
CA ASP A 555 9.70 5.89 42.54
C ASP A 555 9.59 4.69 41.62
N TRP A 556 8.79 3.71 42.03
CA TRP A 556 8.51 2.49 41.29
C TRP A 556 7.02 2.37 41.08
N ILE A 557 6.65 2.43 39.81
CA ILE A 557 5.27 2.47 39.35
C ILE A 557 5.03 1.27 38.45
N VAL A 558 3.94 0.59 38.72
CA VAL A 558 3.53 -0.63 38.05
C VAL A 558 2.20 -0.38 37.35
N PHE A 559 2.23 -0.44 36.02
CA PHE A 559 1.08 -0.25 35.17
C PHE A 559 0.46 -1.60 34.80
N SER A 560 -0.85 -1.79 35.02
CA SER A 560 -1.59 -3.00 34.62
C SER A 560 -2.54 -2.77 33.44
N GLY A 561 -3.17 -3.86 32.98
CA GLY A 561 -4.17 -3.85 31.92
C GLY A 561 -3.58 -3.62 30.53
N LEU A 562 -2.30 -3.92 30.33
CA LEU A 562 -1.69 -4.03 29.00
C LEU A 562 -1.93 -5.44 28.44
N ALA A 563 -1.74 -5.66 27.13
CA ALA A 563 -1.73 -7.02 26.61
C ALA A 563 -0.53 -7.80 27.15
N PRO A 564 -0.73 -9.00 27.74
CA PRO A 564 0.34 -9.82 28.26
C PRO A 564 1.38 -10.18 27.21
N ARG A 565 2.66 -10.18 27.60
CA ARG A 565 3.80 -10.62 26.77
C ARG A 565 4.02 -9.84 25.47
N ASN A 566 3.34 -8.72 25.27
CA ASN A 566 3.57 -7.83 24.13
C ASN A 566 4.59 -6.76 24.48
N TYR A 567 5.22 -6.23 23.43
CA TYR A 567 6.24 -5.20 23.51
C TYR A 567 5.63 -3.81 23.31
N TYR A 568 6.14 -2.83 24.05
CA TYR A 568 5.68 -1.45 24.05
C TYR A 568 6.87 -0.50 24.13
N ARG A 569 6.82 0.61 23.41
CA ARG A 569 7.66 1.77 23.69
C ARG A 569 6.95 2.64 24.75
N VAL A 570 7.67 3.03 25.80
CA VAL A 570 7.07 3.71 26.96
C VAL A 570 7.49 5.17 26.98
N TYR A 571 6.50 6.06 27.04
CA TYR A 571 6.71 7.51 27.15
C TYR A 571 6.09 8.01 28.45
N ILE A 572 6.91 8.69 29.24
CA ILE A 572 6.51 9.24 30.54
C ILE A 572 5.99 10.65 30.32
N GLN A 573 4.70 10.85 30.57
CA GLN A 573 4.05 12.15 30.41
C GLN A 573 4.11 12.98 31.68
N GLU A 574 4.73 14.13 31.55
CA GLU A 574 4.46 15.28 32.39
C GLU A 574 3.25 16.02 31.77
N THR A 575 2.17 16.20 32.54
CA THR A 575 1.11 17.11 32.08
C THR A 575 0.94 18.26 33.05
N ASN A 576 0.75 19.44 32.50
CA ASN A 576 0.29 20.59 33.24
C ASN A 576 -1.20 20.48 33.62
N LEU A 577 -1.90 19.39 33.21
CA LEU A 577 -3.35 19.27 33.02
C LEU A 577 -4.26 19.29 34.25
N GLU A 578 -3.72 19.22 35.46
CA GLU A 578 -4.47 19.55 36.69
C GLU A 578 -3.48 20.02 37.77
N THR A 579 -3.40 21.33 38.03
CA THR A 579 -2.96 21.77 39.36
C THR A 579 -4.08 21.47 40.35
N PRO A 580 -3.80 20.92 41.54
CA PRO A 580 -4.78 20.90 42.62
C PRO A 580 -5.36 22.30 42.81
N THR A 581 -6.68 22.42 42.93
CA THR A 581 -7.42 23.70 42.98
C THR A 581 -7.15 24.56 44.23
N GLY A 582 -6.01 24.37 44.90
CA GLY A 582 -5.60 25.10 46.09
C GLY A 582 -4.08 25.16 46.32
N ASP A 583 -3.24 24.75 45.35
CA ASP A 583 -1.78 24.86 45.49
C ASP A 583 -1.36 26.33 45.32
N SER A 584 -1.42 27.06 46.43
CA SER A 584 -1.05 28.49 46.55
C SER A 584 0.46 28.72 46.60
N ALA A 585 1.29 27.66 46.49
CA ALA A 585 2.74 27.71 46.63
C ALA A 585 3.49 28.36 45.45
N GLY A 586 2.81 29.18 44.64
CA GLY A 586 3.43 30.20 43.79
C GLY A 586 4.66 29.76 43.00
N GLY A 587 4.44 29.01 41.91
CA GLY A 587 5.47 28.72 40.92
C GLY A 587 5.13 27.51 40.07
N ASN A 588 4.43 27.72 38.96
CA ASN A 588 4.18 26.69 37.93
C ASN A 588 5.44 26.38 37.09
N LYS A 589 6.63 26.40 37.70
CA LYS A 589 7.83 25.95 37.00
C LYS A 589 7.94 24.45 37.22
N HIS A 590 7.79 23.71 36.14
CA HIS A 590 8.12 22.31 36.09
C HIS A 590 9.58 22.17 35.70
N SER A 591 10.21 21.11 36.17
CA SER A 591 11.57 20.81 35.72
C SER A 591 11.47 20.28 34.29
N ASP A 592 12.23 20.87 33.37
CA ASP A 592 12.30 20.43 31.96
C ASP A 592 13.12 19.14 31.78
N THR A 593 13.53 18.54 32.90
CA THR A 593 14.31 17.32 32.96
C THR A 593 13.72 16.34 33.95
N LEU A 594 13.85 15.04 33.66
CA LEU A 594 13.48 13.92 34.50
C LEU A 594 14.44 12.77 34.22
N ASP A 595 14.72 11.95 35.22
CA ASP A 595 15.47 10.72 35.02
C ASP A 595 14.50 9.55 34.86
N VAL A 596 14.50 8.96 33.67
CA VAL A 596 13.63 7.82 33.32
C VAL A 596 14.43 6.68 32.68
N ASP A 597 15.72 6.56 33.00
CA ASP A 597 16.59 5.49 32.46
C ASP A 597 16.28 4.09 33.04
N GLY A 598 15.36 4.02 34.00
CA GLY A 598 14.96 2.76 34.64
C GLY A 598 15.96 2.22 35.68
N VAL A 599 17.01 2.97 36.02
CA VAL A 599 18.09 2.59 36.94
C VAL A 599 18.08 3.51 38.17
N THR A 600 17.78 2.94 39.33
CA THR A 600 17.66 3.70 40.59
C THR A 600 18.99 3.92 41.33
N THR A 601 20.06 3.27 40.88
CA THR A 601 21.40 3.35 41.49
C THR A 601 22.31 4.39 40.84
N LYS A 602 21.97 4.81 39.62
CA LYS A 602 22.63 5.86 38.85
C LYS A 602 21.59 6.97 38.64
N TYR A 603 22.07 8.18 38.47
CA TYR A 603 21.23 9.28 38.03
C TYR A 603 21.64 9.66 36.62
N SER A 604 20.68 9.74 35.70
CA SER A 604 20.90 10.30 34.37
C SER A 604 19.80 11.30 34.04
N GLU A 605 20.18 12.49 33.60
CA GLU A 605 19.23 13.54 33.31
C GLU A 605 18.79 13.41 31.84
N GLN A 606 17.50 13.22 31.61
CA GLN A 606 16.92 13.32 30.28
C GLN A 606 16.11 14.60 30.17
N GLU A 607 16.28 15.31 29.05
CA GLU A 607 15.46 16.46 28.72
C GLU A 607 14.10 16.03 28.18
N ILE A 608 13.10 16.90 28.36
CA ILE A 608 11.84 16.77 27.66
C ILE A 608 12.12 16.86 26.16
N HIS A 609 11.94 15.75 25.45
CA HIS A 609 11.80 15.81 24.00
C HIS A 609 10.45 16.44 23.65
N ARG A 610 10.32 16.97 22.42
CA ARG A 610 8.99 17.04 21.79
C ARG A 610 8.37 15.67 22.05
N LEU A 611 7.21 15.65 22.71
CA LEU A 611 6.47 14.42 22.99
C LEU A 611 6.99 13.57 24.18
N ARG A 612 7.52 14.23 25.23
CA ARG A 612 7.76 13.72 26.60
C ARG A 612 9.04 12.88 26.78
N TYR A 613 9.27 12.36 27.99
CA TYR A 613 10.47 11.58 28.32
C TYR A 613 10.39 10.14 27.80
N LYS A 614 11.39 9.72 27.03
CA LYS A 614 11.52 8.34 26.53
C LYS A 614 12.07 7.46 27.66
N TYR A 615 11.22 6.59 28.22
CA TYR A 615 11.66 5.67 29.26
C TYR A 615 12.75 4.74 28.71
N LYS A 616 13.87 4.59 29.44
CA LYS A 616 15.06 3.83 29.01
C LYS A 616 15.55 4.21 27.62
N ASP A 617 15.70 5.52 27.38
CA ASP A 617 16.12 6.07 26.09
C ASP A 617 15.24 5.66 24.89
N GLY A 618 14.01 5.17 25.15
CA GLY A 618 13.07 4.71 24.13
C GLY A 618 13.17 3.22 23.79
N GLU A 619 13.99 2.47 24.54
CA GLU A 619 14.08 1.01 24.43
C GLU A 619 12.71 0.35 24.63
N VAL A 620 12.44 -0.65 23.81
CA VAL A 620 11.18 -1.37 23.86
C VAL A 620 11.12 -2.26 25.10
N GLN A 621 10.01 -2.17 25.83
CA GLN A 621 9.78 -2.94 27.05
C GLN A 621 8.66 -3.96 26.85
N ARG A 622 8.88 -5.18 27.36
CA ARG A 622 7.89 -6.24 27.30
C ARG A 622 7.04 -6.28 28.56
N ALA A 623 5.71 -6.21 28.39
CA ALA A 623 4.79 -6.47 29.48
C ALA A 623 4.89 -7.93 29.96
N ASP A 624 4.70 -8.15 31.26
CA ASP A 624 4.76 -9.50 31.84
C ASP A 624 3.58 -10.41 31.40
N SER A 625 3.53 -11.63 31.93
CA SER A 625 2.45 -12.59 31.64
C SER A 625 1.06 -12.18 32.13
N LYS A 626 0.95 -11.09 32.89
CA LYS A 626 -0.30 -10.50 33.37
C LYS A 626 -0.61 -9.16 32.73
N GLY A 627 0.15 -8.73 31.72
CA GLY A 627 -0.12 -7.47 31.03
C GLY A 627 0.31 -6.27 31.86
N CYS A 628 1.50 -6.38 32.44
CA CYS A 628 1.90 -5.51 33.53
C CYS A 628 3.35 -5.03 33.28
N GLN A 629 3.61 -3.73 33.43
CA GLN A 629 4.89 -3.09 33.12
C GLN A 629 5.47 -2.36 34.34
N ASP A 630 6.78 -2.53 34.57
CA ASP A 630 7.57 -1.80 35.57
C ASP A 630 8.13 -0.51 34.98
N VAL A 631 7.91 0.61 35.66
CA VAL A 631 8.45 1.93 35.32
C VAL A 631 9.09 2.54 36.55
N TYR A 632 10.37 2.92 36.44
CA TYR A 632 11.08 3.67 37.47
C TYR A 632 11.28 5.11 37.00
N VAL A 633 10.98 6.06 37.86
CA VAL A 633 11.19 7.47 37.58
C VAL A 633 11.99 8.09 38.72
N THR A 634 12.94 8.94 38.39
CA THR A 634 13.75 9.68 39.36
C THR A 634 13.62 11.16 39.05
N SER A 635 13.29 11.96 40.07
CA SER A 635 13.15 13.41 39.92
C SER A 635 14.50 14.06 39.53
N SER A 636 14.44 15.18 38.83
CA SER A 636 15.59 16.00 38.45
C SER A 636 16.50 16.38 39.63
N ALA A 637 17.76 16.66 39.33
CA ALA A 637 18.69 17.30 40.25
C ALA A 637 18.21 18.70 40.68
N ASN A 638 17.44 19.37 39.82
CA ASN A 638 16.90 20.72 40.04
C ASN A 638 15.49 20.70 40.66
N CYS A 639 14.97 19.50 40.96
CA CYS A 639 13.66 19.34 41.56
C CYS A 639 13.60 20.00 42.95
N GLY A 640 12.53 20.77 43.19
CA GLY A 640 12.31 21.48 44.45
C GLY A 640 10.87 21.97 44.56
N ILE A 641 10.52 22.62 45.68
CA ILE A 641 9.15 23.12 45.93
C ILE A 641 8.62 24.03 44.80
N LYS A 642 9.51 24.86 44.25
CA LYS A 642 9.21 25.81 43.16
C LYS A 642 9.42 25.23 41.75
N ASN A 643 10.12 24.11 41.65
CA ASN A 643 10.52 23.45 40.40
C ASN A 643 10.19 21.95 40.51
N ARG A 644 8.91 21.60 40.63
CA ARG A 644 8.51 20.21 40.89
C ARG A 644 8.53 19.40 39.60
N ASN A 645 9.01 18.16 39.67
CA ASN A 645 8.75 17.18 38.62
C ASN A 645 7.34 16.61 38.79
N ARG A 646 6.59 16.50 37.69
CA ARG A 646 5.28 15.85 37.68
C ARG A 646 5.24 14.67 36.72
N PHE A 647 4.52 13.64 37.13
CA PHE A 647 4.26 12.44 36.36
C PHE A 647 2.77 12.07 36.41
N ASN A 648 2.08 12.29 35.30
CA ASN A 648 0.62 12.19 35.25
C ASN A 648 0.14 10.95 34.54
N ALA A 649 0.85 10.51 33.50
CA ALA A 649 0.50 9.28 32.81
C ALA A 649 1.71 8.65 32.11
N ALA A 650 1.71 7.33 31.98
CA ALA A 650 2.56 6.64 31.02
C ALA A 650 1.77 6.32 29.76
N TYR A 651 2.40 6.49 28.60
CA TYR A 651 1.88 6.01 27.33
C TYR A 651 2.69 4.81 26.87
N PHE A 652 1.97 3.77 26.47
CA PHE A 652 2.48 2.50 25.98
C PHE A 652 2.13 2.42 24.50
N ALA A 653 3.10 2.68 23.63
CA ALA A 653 2.95 2.68 22.19
C ALA A 653 3.23 1.29 21.61
N ARG A 654 2.39 0.85 20.68
CA ARG A 654 2.63 -0.31 19.81
C ARG A 654 2.71 0.14 18.35
N PRO A 655 3.34 -0.65 17.47
CA PRO A 655 3.52 -0.26 16.10
C PRO A 655 2.19 -0.32 15.35
N ASP A 656 1.98 0.68 14.50
CA ASP A 656 1.08 0.57 13.37
C ASP A 656 1.87 0.03 12.18
N ILE A 657 1.21 -0.78 11.36
CA ILE A 657 1.84 -1.44 10.23
C ILE A 657 0.94 -1.26 9.02
N ILE A 658 1.54 -0.82 7.91
CA ILE A 658 0.93 -0.83 6.59
C ILE A 658 1.78 -1.71 5.70
N GLU A 659 1.17 -2.71 5.09
CA GLU A 659 1.78 -3.53 4.06
C GLU A 659 1.38 -3.01 2.67
N LEU A 660 2.40 -2.71 1.88
CA LEU A 660 2.30 -2.47 0.45
C LEU A 660 2.67 -3.76 -0.29
N MET A 661 2.03 -4.01 -1.43
CA MET A 661 2.35 -5.12 -2.33
C MET A 661 2.56 -4.60 -3.75
N ASN A 662 3.58 -5.10 -4.43
CA ASN A 662 3.80 -4.85 -5.85
C ASN A 662 3.11 -5.93 -6.68
N ILE A 663 2.06 -5.55 -7.39
CA ILE A 663 1.28 -6.44 -8.26
C ILE A 663 1.66 -6.31 -9.74
N SER A 664 2.75 -5.61 -10.07
CA SER A 664 3.27 -5.56 -11.43
C SER A 664 4.26 -6.69 -11.70
N SER A 665 4.56 -6.89 -12.99
CA SER A 665 5.60 -7.83 -13.42
C SER A 665 7.04 -7.31 -13.23
N ARG A 666 7.22 -6.06 -12.77
CA ARG A 666 8.52 -5.39 -12.69
C ARG A 666 8.85 -4.91 -11.27
N PRO A 667 10.13 -4.89 -10.86
CA PRO A 667 10.52 -4.26 -9.61
C PRO A 667 10.26 -2.74 -9.60
N ILE A 668 9.87 -2.20 -8.45
CA ILE A 668 9.56 -0.77 -8.27
C ILE A 668 10.42 -0.23 -7.14
N SER A 669 11.15 0.84 -7.39
CA SER A 669 11.82 1.59 -6.33
C SER A 669 10.81 2.51 -5.66
N LEU A 670 10.86 2.58 -4.33
CA LEU A 670 10.05 3.49 -3.52
C LEU A 670 10.86 4.68 -3.00
N ARG A 671 12.12 4.86 -3.44
CA ARG A 671 12.95 5.99 -3.01
C ARG A 671 12.29 7.31 -3.41
N GLY A 672 12.17 8.23 -2.44
CA GLY A 672 11.57 9.54 -2.66
C GLY A 672 10.04 9.54 -2.63
N TRP A 673 9.39 8.38 -2.52
CA TRP A 673 7.93 8.30 -2.43
C TRP A 673 7.47 8.87 -1.09
N SER A 674 6.40 9.65 -1.12
CA SER A 674 5.83 10.31 0.08
C SER A 674 4.52 9.66 0.49
N PHE A 675 4.34 9.53 1.79
CA PHE A 675 3.12 9.02 2.39
C PHE A 675 2.31 10.17 2.93
N VAL A 676 1.14 10.42 2.35
CA VAL A 676 0.32 11.60 2.67
C VAL A 676 -0.99 11.14 3.26
N ALA A 677 -1.42 11.74 4.37
CA ALA A 677 -2.75 11.53 4.90
C ALA A 677 -3.63 12.76 4.68
N ASN A 678 -4.90 12.49 4.36
CA ASN A 678 -5.89 13.50 4.04
C ASN A 678 -7.12 13.28 4.91
N THR A 679 -7.50 14.30 5.68
CA THR A 679 -8.71 14.30 6.53
C THR A 679 -9.90 14.97 5.85
N GLY A 680 -9.73 15.45 4.61
CA GLY A 680 -10.72 16.23 3.87
C GLY A 680 -10.51 17.74 4.04
N SER A 681 -10.24 18.21 5.26
CA SER A 681 -9.90 19.61 5.56
C SER A 681 -8.40 19.91 5.39
N LEU A 682 -7.55 18.91 5.60
CA LEU A 682 -6.09 19.00 5.56
C LEU A 682 -5.48 17.85 4.76
N SER A 683 -4.32 18.13 4.17
CA SER A 683 -3.41 17.17 3.56
C SER A 683 -2.02 17.40 4.16
N TYR A 684 -1.40 16.36 4.70
CA TYR A 684 -0.09 16.48 5.35
C TYR A 684 0.78 15.26 5.04
N ASP A 685 2.06 15.52 4.86
CA ASP A 685 3.08 14.50 4.61
C ASP A 685 3.43 13.82 5.94
N LEU A 686 3.21 12.51 6.02
CA LEU A 686 3.58 11.65 7.14
C LEU A 686 5.04 11.23 7.08
N GLY A 687 5.67 11.31 5.91
CA GLY A 687 7.05 10.92 5.72
C GLY A 687 7.37 10.54 4.28
N ARG A 688 8.65 10.72 3.92
CA ARG A 688 9.20 10.34 2.63
C ARG A 688 10.17 9.17 2.78
N ILE A 689 9.94 8.10 2.03
CA ILE A 689 10.77 6.90 2.03
C ILE A 689 12.14 7.27 1.45
N LYS A 690 13.16 7.30 2.32
CA LYS A 690 14.55 7.60 1.92
C LYS A 690 15.40 6.33 1.83
N ASN A 691 15.10 5.37 2.69
CA ASN A 691 15.78 4.10 2.81
C ASN A 691 14.83 3.05 3.41
N ALA A 692 15.27 1.81 3.54
CA ALA A 692 14.55 0.79 4.31
C ALA A 692 15.53 -0.23 4.91
N PHE A 693 15.18 -0.81 6.05
CA PHE A 693 15.90 -1.93 6.62
C PHE A 693 15.50 -3.23 5.93
N VAL A 694 16.50 -3.99 5.47
CA VAL A 694 16.28 -5.27 4.79
C VAL A 694 17.47 -6.22 4.99
N TYR A 695 17.20 -7.52 4.96
CA TYR A 695 18.27 -8.51 4.83
C TYR A 695 18.81 -8.53 3.40
N SER A 696 20.09 -8.16 3.22
CA SER A 696 20.77 -8.33 1.94
C SER A 696 21.32 -9.75 1.82
N SER A 697 20.81 -10.51 0.84
CA SER A 697 21.38 -11.82 0.52
C SER A 697 22.78 -11.71 -0.09
N ALA A 698 23.13 -10.56 -0.67
CA ALA A 698 24.46 -10.33 -1.24
C ALA A 698 25.51 -10.06 -0.14
N ASP A 699 25.12 -9.30 0.89
CA ASP A 699 26.02 -8.95 2.01
C ASP A 699 25.89 -9.90 3.20
N ASN A 700 24.90 -10.80 3.18
CA ASN A 700 24.58 -11.76 4.25
C ASN A 700 24.41 -11.08 5.62
N ARG A 701 23.81 -9.87 5.63
CA ARG A 701 23.59 -9.04 6.83
C ARG A 701 22.45 -8.07 6.62
N ARG A 702 21.98 -7.47 7.71
CA ARG A 702 21.12 -6.29 7.68
C ARG A 702 21.84 -5.14 6.98
N ILE A 703 21.16 -4.52 6.03
CA ILE A 703 21.56 -3.25 5.44
C ILE A 703 20.43 -2.24 5.57
N GLU A 704 20.80 -0.97 5.53
CA GLU A 704 19.88 0.14 5.29
C GLU A 704 19.97 0.46 3.79
N ASP A 705 19.03 -0.06 3.00
CA ASP A 705 19.01 0.09 1.56
C ASP A 705 18.60 1.53 1.21
N PRO A 706 19.48 2.36 0.63
CA PRO A 706 19.15 3.74 0.25
C PRO A 706 18.21 3.82 -0.97
N ASN A 707 17.91 2.70 -1.61
CA ASN A 707 17.02 2.63 -2.76
C ASN A 707 16.06 1.43 -2.62
N PRO A 708 15.12 1.48 -1.66
CA PRO A 708 14.26 0.34 -1.38
C PRO A 708 13.46 -0.09 -2.60
N VAL A 709 13.63 -1.35 -3.02
CA VAL A 709 12.91 -1.93 -4.16
C VAL A 709 11.95 -3.02 -3.70
N ILE A 710 10.68 -2.91 -4.10
CA ILE A 710 9.68 -3.97 -3.97
C ILE A 710 9.68 -4.82 -5.26
N LYS A 711 10.03 -6.11 -5.17
CA LYS A 711 10.04 -7.01 -6.33
C LYS A 711 8.62 -7.40 -6.74
N PRO A 712 8.41 -7.92 -7.96
CA PRO A 712 7.11 -8.44 -8.40
C PRO A 712 6.52 -9.44 -7.40
N ASN A 713 5.29 -9.19 -6.96
CA ASN A 713 4.54 -9.99 -5.98
C ASN A 713 5.21 -10.10 -4.59
N GLU A 714 6.13 -9.19 -4.26
CA GLU A 714 6.67 -9.06 -2.91
C GLU A 714 6.01 -7.90 -2.17
N TYR A 715 6.40 -7.74 -0.90
CA TYR A 715 5.78 -6.85 0.06
C TYR A 715 6.79 -5.83 0.59
N PHE A 716 6.27 -4.70 1.06
CA PHE A 716 7.04 -3.64 1.70
C PHE A 716 6.25 -3.13 2.90
N TYR A 717 6.91 -2.99 4.04
CA TYR A 717 6.25 -2.55 5.27
C TYR A 717 6.58 -1.10 5.59
N LEU A 718 5.55 -0.37 5.98
CA LEU A 718 5.66 0.92 6.62
C LEU A 718 5.24 0.74 8.07
N CYS A 719 6.07 1.18 9.01
CA CYS A 719 5.74 1.16 10.44
C CYS A 719 6.27 2.40 11.12
N ASN A 720 5.81 2.69 12.34
CA ASN A 720 6.38 3.75 13.17
C ASN A 720 7.41 3.23 14.18
N ASN A 721 7.65 1.91 14.23
CA ASN A 721 8.64 1.33 15.13
C ASN A 721 9.09 -0.06 14.62
N ALA A 722 10.24 -0.10 13.95
CA ALA A 722 10.75 -1.34 13.36
C ALA A 722 11.21 -2.35 14.42
N GLU A 723 11.61 -1.88 15.60
CA GLU A 723 12.07 -2.73 16.71
C GLU A 723 10.91 -3.57 17.29
N ILE A 724 9.76 -2.94 17.59
CA ILE A 724 8.57 -3.67 18.04
C ILE A 724 8.04 -4.55 16.90
N PHE A 725 8.04 -4.04 15.67
CA PHE A 725 7.65 -4.81 14.50
C PHE A 725 8.44 -6.13 14.40
N ASP A 726 9.75 -6.11 14.63
CA ASP A 726 10.56 -7.31 14.66
C ASP A 726 10.23 -8.24 15.85
N TYR A 727 10.02 -7.71 17.05
CA TYR A 727 9.61 -8.56 18.18
C TYR A 727 8.29 -9.31 17.92
N ASP A 728 7.34 -8.66 17.25
CA ASP A 728 6.02 -9.22 16.99
C ASP A 728 6.02 -10.14 15.75
N PHE A 729 6.65 -9.74 14.65
CA PHE A 729 6.55 -10.41 13.34
C PHE A 729 7.89 -10.90 12.77
N GLY A 730 9.01 -10.51 13.37
CA GLY A 730 10.35 -10.98 13.04
C GLY A 730 10.49 -12.48 13.15
N SER A 731 11.43 -13.01 12.38
CA SER A 731 11.72 -14.44 12.39
C SER A 731 12.56 -14.84 13.60
N VAL A 732 13.48 -13.96 14.03
CA VAL A 732 14.34 -14.14 15.21
C VAL A 732 13.78 -13.41 16.43
N LYS A 733 13.06 -12.28 16.23
CA LYS A 733 12.46 -11.46 17.29
C LYS A 733 13.51 -10.90 18.25
N ASP A 734 14.53 -10.28 17.69
CA ASP A 734 15.64 -9.68 18.43
C ASP A 734 15.57 -8.14 18.47
N GLY A 735 14.61 -7.54 17.76
CA GLY A 735 14.44 -6.09 17.63
C GLY A 735 15.18 -5.51 16.42
N ASN A 736 15.85 -6.33 15.62
CA ASN A 736 16.68 -5.90 14.49
C ASN A 736 16.17 -6.49 13.18
N TRP A 737 15.05 -5.96 12.66
CA TRP A 737 14.50 -6.41 11.39
C TRP A 737 15.53 -6.39 10.25
N GLY A 738 15.58 -7.49 9.49
CA GLY A 738 16.53 -7.67 8.40
C GLY A 738 17.88 -8.21 8.86
N GLY A 739 18.02 -8.54 10.15
CA GLY A 739 19.17 -9.26 10.69
C GLY A 739 19.22 -10.73 10.25
N ASN A 740 18.06 -11.30 9.88
CA ASN A 740 17.94 -12.71 9.49
C ASN A 740 17.65 -12.92 7.99
N ALA A 741 18.16 -14.02 7.43
CA ALA A 741 17.89 -14.42 6.05
C ALA A 741 16.40 -14.66 5.72
N ASN A 742 15.55 -14.81 6.73
CA ASN A 742 14.11 -14.93 6.62
C ASN A 742 13.36 -13.59 6.81
N GLU A 743 14.06 -12.46 6.81
CA GLU A 743 13.55 -11.07 6.91
C GLU A 743 13.96 -10.26 5.67
N ARG A 744 13.52 -10.73 4.51
CA ARG A 744 13.88 -10.18 3.19
C ARG A 744 12.95 -9.07 2.72
N MET A 745 11.78 -8.92 3.34
CA MET A 745 10.85 -7.85 3.01
C MET A 745 11.36 -6.53 3.61
N PRO A 746 11.51 -5.45 2.84
CA PRO A 746 12.02 -4.20 3.39
C PRO A 746 11.00 -3.52 4.34
N VAL A 747 11.53 -2.85 5.37
CA VAL A 747 10.74 -2.06 6.34
C VAL A 747 11.24 -0.63 6.37
N TYR A 748 10.33 0.33 6.21
CA TYR A 748 10.59 1.73 6.48
C TYR A 748 9.94 2.15 7.80
N GLU A 749 10.71 2.81 8.66
CA GLU A 749 10.25 3.39 9.92
C GLU A 749 9.96 4.88 9.74
N PHE A 750 8.73 5.30 9.99
CA PHE A 750 8.34 6.71 10.03
C PHE A 750 8.95 7.41 11.24
N ASP A 751 9.08 8.74 11.14
CA ASP A 751 9.38 9.56 12.30
C ASP A 751 8.19 9.56 13.28
N ASP A 752 8.45 9.16 14.54
CA ASP A 752 7.49 9.14 15.64
C ASP A 752 6.74 10.47 15.78
N ASP A 753 7.40 11.60 15.49
CA ASP A 753 6.84 12.95 15.65
C ASP A 753 5.83 13.31 14.54
N GLN A 754 5.90 12.62 13.41
CA GLN A 754 5.04 12.86 12.25
C GLN A 754 3.92 11.82 12.12
N TRP A 755 4.00 10.72 12.88
CA TRP A 755 3.06 9.62 12.79
C TRP A 755 1.73 9.88 13.52
N GLY A 756 0.73 10.33 12.77
CA GLY A 756 -0.63 10.52 13.28
C GLY A 756 -1.53 11.33 12.36
N VAL A 757 -2.79 11.52 12.74
CA VAL A 757 -3.82 12.24 11.97
C VAL A 757 -4.22 13.56 12.60
N ARG A 758 -3.83 14.66 11.94
CA ARG A 758 -4.00 16.04 12.44
C ARG A 758 -5.33 16.64 12.01
N PHE A 759 -5.99 17.29 12.96
CA PHE A 759 -7.18 18.09 12.76
C PHE A 759 -6.97 19.48 13.32
N LYS A 760 -7.38 20.51 12.57
CA LYS A 760 -7.28 21.90 13.03
C LYS A 760 -8.38 22.20 14.04
N ILE A 761 -7.99 22.76 15.19
CA ILE A 761 -8.92 23.16 16.24
C ILE A 761 -9.59 24.47 15.85
N LYS A 762 -10.91 24.42 15.64
CA LYS A 762 -11.73 25.59 15.30
C LYS A 762 -12.21 26.33 16.54
N SER A 763 -12.68 25.58 17.53
CA SER A 763 -13.15 26.12 18.80
C SER A 763 -12.96 25.06 19.89
N LEU A 764 -12.95 25.50 21.14
CA LEU A 764 -12.95 24.61 22.29
C LEU A 764 -13.88 25.16 23.37
N ARG A 765 -14.52 24.27 24.12
CA ARG A 765 -15.43 24.60 25.22
C ARG A 765 -15.13 23.69 26.41
N GLU A 766 -14.88 24.26 27.56
CA GLU A 766 -14.69 23.51 28.81
C GLU A 766 -15.99 23.50 29.61
N SER A 767 -16.35 22.35 30.20
CA SER A 767 -17.48 22.22 31.12
C SER A 767 -17.07 21.45 32.36
N PHE A 768 -17.67 21.75 33.51
CA PHE A 768 -17.39 21.03 34.77
C PHE A 768 -18.62 20.27 35.24
N LYS A 769 -18.43 19.01 35.60
CA LYS A 769 -19.44 18.19 36.27
C LYS A 769 -18.85 17.63 37.55
N ALA A 770 -19.60 17.71 38.65
CA ALA A 770 -19.12 17.32 39.99
C ALA A 770 -18.55 15.88 40.06
N ASN A 771 -19.09 14.96 39.27
CA ASN A 771 -18.70 13.53 39.29
C ASN A 771 -17.68 13.14 38.20
N GLU A 772 -17.48 13.97 37.18
CA GLU A 772 -16.61 13.67 36.01
C GLU A 772 -15.40 14.60 35.91
N GLY A 773 -15.40 15.71 36.68
CA GLY A 773 -14.37 16.74 36.61
C GLY A 773 -14.61 17.71 35.44
N TRP A 774 -13.53 18.28 34.93
CA TRP A 774 -13.56 19.11 33.73
C TRP A 774 -13.61 18.24 32.47
N THR A 775 -14.46 18.59 31.52
CA THR A 775 -14.46 18.01 30.18
C THR A 775 -14.15 19.11 29.18
N THR A 776 -13.11 18.93 28.36
CA THR A 776 -12.83 19.81 27.23
C THR A 776 -13.44 19.24 25.96
N HIS A 777 -14.30 20.01 25.30
CA HIS A 777 -14.89 19.71 24.00
C HIS A 777 -14.12 20.48 22.93
N ILE A 778 -13.51 19.80 21.98
CA ILE A 778 -12.73 20.41 20.89
C ILE A 778 -13.47 20.24 19.58
N GLN A 779 -13.91 21.34 19.00
CA GLN A 779 -14.50 21.34 17.66
C GLN A 779 -13.40 21.46 16.60
N CYS A 780 -13.36 20.50 15.67
CA CYS A 780 -12.42 20.48 14.55
C CYS A 780 -13.03 21.07 13.28
N ASP A 781 -12.19 21.64 12.41
CA ASP A 781 -12.63 22.39 11.23
C ASP A 781 -13.00 21.49 10.03
N ASN A 782 -14.19 21.70 9.46
CA ASN A 782 -14.72 20.99 8.28
C ASN A 782 -14.79 19.45 8.36
N GLU A 783 -14.92 18.91 9.56
CA GLU A 783 -14.95 17.46 9.80
C GLU A 783 -16.38 16.87 9.88
N GLN A 784 -16.54 15.61 9.43
CA GLN A 784 -17.82 14.88 9.42
C GLN A 784 -17.70 13.41 9.81
N TRP A 785 -17.22 13.16 11.02
CA TRP A 785 -17.03 11.82 11.57
C TRP A 785 -18.33 11.17 12.02
N LYS A 786 -18.27 9.87 12.33
CA LYS A 786 -19.35 9.16 13.03
C LYS A 786 -19.21 9.37 14.53
N ASN A 787 -20.31 9.33 15.27
CA ASN A 787 -20.29 9.39 16.73
C ASN A 787 -19.44 8.22 17.28
N ASP A 788 -18.65 8.52 18.31
CA ASP A 788 -17.78 7.59 19.06
C ASP A 788 -16.73 6.85 18.21
N GLN A 789 -16.45 7.35 17.00
CA GLN A 789 -15.44 6.81 16.10
C GLN A 789 -14.01 6.89 16.64
N PHE A 790 -13.70 7.92 17.43
CA PHE A 790 -12.39 8.13 18.06
C PHE A 790 -12.40 7.76 19.54
N GLU A 791 -13.47 7.16 20.07
CA GLU A 791 -13.50 6.77 21.48
C GLU A 791 -12.35 5.80 21.80
N ASN A 792 -11.58 6.14 22.83
CA ASN A 792 -10.36 5.47 23.27
C ASN A 792 -9.15 5.63 22.33
N GLU A 793 -9.21 6.51 21.34
CA GLU A 793 -8.02 6.91 20.56
C GLU A 793 -7.13 7.83 21.39
N LEU A 794 -5.82 7.75 21.16
CA LEU A 794 -4.88 8.68 21.75
C LEU A 794 -4.81 9.93 20.88
N ALA A 795 -5.01 11.10 21.48
CA ALA A 795 -4.84 12.37 20.81
C ALA A 795 -3.69 13.16 21.44
N GLU A 796 -2.90 13.82 20.62
CA GLU A 796 -1.83 14.75 20.99
C GLU A 796 -2.19 16.16 20.52
N PHE A 797 -1.83 17.16 21.30
CA PHE A 797 -1.99 18.56 20.89
C PHE A 797 -0.68 19.11 20.34
N GLN A 798 -0.80 19.91 19.28
CA GLN A 798 0.35 20.48 18.58
C GLN A 798 0.07 21.93 18.18
N THR A 799 1.11 22.75 18.09
CA THR A 799 1.01 24.15 17.69
C THR A 799 2.12 24.57 16.73
N ASP A 800 1.77 25.41 15.75
CA ASP A 800 2.74 26.10 14.90
C ASP A 800 3.17 27.45 15.50
N ARG A 801 2.64 27.82 16.68
CA ARG A 801 2.97 29.08 17.36
C ARG A 801 4.42 29.05 17.81
N LYS A 802 5.20 30.11 17.50
CA LYS A 802 6.55 30.26 18.03
C LYS A 802 6.51 30.31 19.56
N SER A 803 7.25 29.41 20.22
CA SER A 803 7.37 29.43 21.68
C SER A 803 7.99 30.74 22.15
N THR A 804 7.20 31.57 22.84
CA THR A 804 7.68 32.83 23.41
C THR A 804 8.13 32.59 24.85
N GLY A 805 9.30 31.96 25.03
CA GLY A 805 10.17 31.93 26.24
C GLY A 805 9.62 31.50 27.61
N ASN A 806 8.35 31.78 27.92
CA ASN A 806 7.64 31.55 29.17
C ASN A 806 6.25 30.92 28.95
N ASN A 807 5.80 30.74 27.70
CA ASN A 807 4.49 30.17 27.40
C ASN A 807 4.58 28.63 27.32
N VAL A 808 3.71 27.98 28.09
CA VAL A 808 3.44 26.54 28.00
C VAL A 808 3.03 26.22 26.56
N SER A 809 3.77 25.34 25.86
CA SER A 809 3.33 24.82 24.57
C SER A 809 2.35 23.67 24.78
N PRO A 810 1.28 23.55 23.97
CA PRO A 810 0.45 22.35 23.94
C PRO A 810 1.18 21.12 23.35
N ASP A 811 2.32 21.31 22.68
CA ASP A 811 3.07 20.22 22.04
C ASP A 811 3.40 19.07 23.02
N GLY A 812 3.08 17.83 22.64
CA GLY A 812 3.38 16.64 23.43
C GLY A 812 2.39 16.33 24.56
N VAL A 813 1.44 17.22 24.79
CA VAL A 813 0.29 16.92 25.64
C VAL A 813 -0.57 15.89 24.92
N ARG A 814 -0.66 14.67 25.45
CA ARG A 814 -1.61 13.66 24.95
C ARG A 814 -2.69 13.32 25.97
N ALA A 815 -3.84 12.96 25.44
CA ALA A 815 -5.03 12.62 26.18
C ALA A 815 -5.75 11.47 25.47
N LEU A 816 -6.56 10.74 26.23
CA LEU A 816 -7.48 9.78 25.64
C LEU A 816 -8.74 10.54 25.19
N VAL A 817 -9.17 10.31 23.96
CA VAL A 817 -10.49 10.75 23.51
C VAL A 817 -11.55 9.92 24.23
N THR A 818 -12.39 10.58 25.01
CA THR A 818 -13.44 9.93 25.83
C THR A 818 -14.79 9.82 25.12
N GLY A 819 -14.91 10.46 23.97
CA GLY A 819 -16.10 10.42 23.11
C GLY A 819 -15.91 11.40 21.95
N ASN A 820 -16.74 11.28 20.92
CA ASN A 820 -16.78 12.28 19.87
C ASN A 820 -18.15 12.35 19.19
N SER A 821 -18.47 13.54 18.66
CA SER A 821 -19.60 13.76 17.76
C SER A 821 -19.13 13.81 16.30
N ARG A 822 -19.94 14.39 15.40
CA ARG A 822 -19.60 14.61 13.99
C ARG A 822 -18.33 15.44 13.76
N ASN A 823 -18.01 16.36 14.67
CA ASN A 823 -16.87 17.27 14.52
C ASN A 823 -16.26 17.71 15.86
N THR A 824 -16.67 17.09 16.96
CA THR A 824 -16.20 17.46 18.30
C THR A 824 -15.53 16.26 18.95
N LEU A 825 -14.34 16.42 19.51
CA LEU A 825 -13.65 15.44 20.34
C LEU A 825 -13.80 15.83 21.82
N ASP A 826 -14.14 14.87 22.66
CA ASP A 826 -14.39 15.09 24.08
C ASP A 826 -13.27 14.49 24.94
N PHE A 827 -12.74 15.29 25.86
CA PHE A 827 -11.64 14.92 26.77
C PHE A 827 -12.07 15.12 28.22
N THR A 828 -12.52 14.04 28.87
CA THR A 828 -12.98 14.07 30.28
C THR A 828 -11.81 14.02 31.26
N GLY A 829 -11.95 14.74 32.39
CA GLY A 829 -10.91 14.90 33.41
C GLY A 829 -9.81 15.89 33.02
N LEU A 830 -10.03 16.74 32.00
CA LEU A 830 -9.02 17.60 31.40
C LEU A 830 -9.56 19.00 31.13
N ARG A 831 -8.73 20.00 31.47
CA ARG A 831 -8.98 21.43 31.24
C ARG A 831 -7.86 22.03 30.38
N LEU A 832 -7.90 21.73 29.08
CA LEU A 832 -6.78 21.93 28.16
C LEU A 832 -6.39 23.40 27.97
N GLN A 833 -7.35 24.33 28.00
CA GLN A 833 -7.09 25.75 27.76
C GLN A 833 -6.30 26.37 28.91
N TYR A 834 -6.68 26.02 30.14
CA TYR A 834 -6.04 26.59 31.33
C TYR A 834 -4.65 25.99 31.58
N TYR A 835 -4.47 24.71 31.28
CA TYR A 835 -3.27 23.98 31.68
C TYR A 835 -2.25 23.75 30.58
N SER A 836 -2.70 23.57 29.34
CA SER A 836 -1.83 23.21 28.21
C SER A 836 -1.78 24.30 27.16
N ASP A 837 -2.37 25.46 27.43
CA ASP A 837 -2.46 26.60 26.51
C ASP A 837 -3.03 26.22 25.13
N VAL A 838 -3.84 25.15 25.04
CA VAL A 838 -4.49 24.74 23.78
C VAL A 838 -5.50 25.81 23.38
N LYS A 839 -5.44 26.28 22.14
CA LYS A 839 -6.24 27.39 21.60
C LYS A 839 -6.80 27.08 20.22
N PRO A 840 -7.86 27.78 19.78
CA PRO A 840 -8.26 27.80 18.38
C PRO A 840 -7.08 28.16 17.47
N GLY A 841 -6.92 27.41 16.37
CA GLY A 841 -5.78 27.53 15.45
C GLY A 841 -4.69 26.49 15.68
N ASP A 842 -4.61 25.90 16.88
CA ASP A 842 -3.74 24.74 17.16
C ASP A 842 -4.31 23.46 16.50
N TYR A 843 -3.61 22.34 16.69
CA TYR A 843 -3.95 21.05 16.11
C TYR A 843 -4.19 20.00 17.19
N VAL A 844 -5.11 19.09 16.92
CA VAL A 844 -5.26 17.83 17.64
C VAL A 844 -4.91 16.69 16.67
N MET A 845 -3.91 15.90 17.02
CA MET A 845 -3.39 14.78 16.26
C MET A 845 -3.81 13.47 16.91
N ILE A 846 -4.58 12.64 16.22
CA ILE A 846 -4.77 11.25 16.64
C ILE A 846 -3.44 10.53 16.40
N VAL A 847 -2.79 10.06 17.46
CA VAL A 847 -1.44 9.48 17.37
C VAL A 847 -1.53 8.13 16.70
N GLY A 848 -0.76 7.96 15.63
CA GLY A 848 -0.82 6.80 14.75
C GLY A 848 -2.04 6.72 13.84
N LEU A 849 -2.29 5.54 13.30
CA LEU A 849 -3.44 5.27 12.45
C LEU A 849 -4.69 5.09 13.32
N PRO A 850 -5.79 5.79 13.04
CA PRO A 850 -7.05 5.52 13.70
C PRO A 850 -7.42 4.05 13.53
N ARG A 851 -7.88 3.42 14.64
CA ARG A 851 -8.30 2.02 14.67
C ARG A 851 -9.44 1.76 13.69
N ILE A 852 -10.34 2.74 13.57
CA ILE A 852 -11.44 2.72 12.61
C ILE A 852 -11.03 3.57 11.41
N GLY A 853 -10.91 2.99 10.21
CA GLY A 853 -10.66 3.77 8.99
C GLY A 853 -11.94 4.31 8.33
N GLY A 854 -11.82 4.82 7.10
CA GLY A 854 -12.97 5.27 6.29
C GLY A 854 -13.28 6.77 6.33
N PHE A 855 -12.45 7.57 6.99
CA PHE A 855 -12.54 9.04 6.99
C PHE A 855 -11.18 9.71 6.75
N VAL A 856 -10.08 9.04 7.10
CA VAL A 856 -8.74 9.41 6.67
C VAL A 856 -8.43 8.68 5.37
N SER A 857 -8.08 9.45 4.35
CA SER A 857 -7.52 8.87 3.15
C SER A 857 -6.00 8.99 3.16
N MET A 858 -5.34 7.84 3.23
CA MET A 858 -3.89 7.75 3.03
C MET A 858 -3.59 7.62 1.54
N THR A 859 -2.53 8.27 1.09
CA THR A 859 -2.14 8.36 -0.31
C THR A 859 -0.65 8.17 -0.39
N LEU A 860 -0.24 7.19 -1.19
CA LEU A 860 1.15 7.00 -1.56
C LEU A 860 1.39 7.82 -2.83
N LYS A 861 2.33 8.75 -2.77
CA LYS A 861 2.75 9.55 -3.92
C LYS A 861 4.16 9.15 -4.34
N ASN A 862 4.40 9.09 -5.64
CA ASN A 862 5.73 8.82 -6.18
C ASN A 862 6.67 10.01 -5.94
N GLU A 863 7.93 9.89 -6.38
CA GLU A 863 8.98 10.90 -6.26
C GLU A 863 8.62 12.25 -6.92
N TYR A 864 7.71 12.24 -7.89
CA TYR A 864 7.20 13.42 -8.60
C TYR A 864 5.95 14.04 -7.94
N GLY A 865 5.50 13.51 -6.79
CA GLY A 865 4.30 13.97 -6.08
C GLY A 865 2.98 13.53 -6.73
N GLN A 866 3.03 12.62 -7.70
CA GLN A 866 1.85 12.06 -8.35
C GLN A 866 1.29 10.90 -7.52
N ILE A 867 -0.02 10.71 -7.52
CA ILE A 867 -0.69 9.68 -6.70
C ILE A 867 -0.44 8.30 -7.31
N ALA A 868 0.29 7.44 -6.62
CA ALA A 868 0.55 6.06 -7.04
C ALA A 868 -0.47 5.08 -6.45
N ALA A 869 -0.84 5.26 -5.19
CA ALA A 869 -1.84 4.42 -4.54
C ALA A 869 -2.69 5.23 -3.57
N ARG A 870 -3.94 4.81 -3.35
CA ARG A 870 -4.83 5.46 -2.38
C ARG A 870 -5.55 4.43 -1.52
N LEU A 871 -5.59 4.73 -0.23
CA LEU A 871 -6.32 4.03 0.80
C LEU A 871 -7.38 4.99 1.34
N VAL A 872 -8.66 4.60 1.29
CA VAL A 872 -9.77 5.44 1.77
C VAL A 872 -10.47 4.75 2.94
N GLU A 873 -10.70 3.46 2.81
CA GLU A 873 -11.36 2.64 3.82
C GLU A 873 -10.38 1.54 4.25
N TYR A 874 -10.28 1.30 5.55
CA TYR A 874 -9.69 0.12 6.19
C TYR A 874 -10.34 -0.02 7.56
N GLY A 875 -10.25 -1.19 8.19
CA GLY A 875 -10.60 -1.34 9.61
C GLY A 875 -11.98 -0.82 9.99
N ASN A 876 -13.06 -1.34 9.41
CA ASN A 876 -14.38 -1.20 10.04
C ASN A 876 -14.76 -2.51 10.75
N PRO A 877 -14.28 -2.73 11.97
CA PRO A 877 -14.57 -3.92 12.75
C PRO A 877 -16.04 -4.04 13.21
N GLY A 878 -16.90 -3.09 12.86
CA GLY A 878 -18.28 -3.02 13.30
C GLY A 878 -18.44 -2.38 14.70
N LYS A 879 -19.70 -2.30 15.17
CA LYS A 879 -20.08 -1.60 16.42
C LYS A 879 -19.46 -2.20 17.70
N ASP A 880 -18.94 -3.42 17.65
CA ASP A 880 -18.38 -4.10 18.83
C ASP A 880 -16.96 -3.60 19.18
N ALA A 881 -16.23 -3.00 18.24
CA ALA A 881 -14.87 -2.52 18.48
C ALA A 881 -14.78 -1.21 19.26
N SER A 882 -15.78 -0.34 19.15
CA SER A 882 -15.84 0.84 20.01
C SER A 882 -16.05 0.46 21.47
N LYS A 883 -16.77 -0.64 21.73
CA LYS A 883 -17.13 -1.08 23.09
C LYS A 883 -16.05 -1.88 23.81
N ASN A 884 -15.19 -2.62 23.11
CA ASN A 884 -14.12 -3.43 23.72
C ASN A 884 -12.84 -3.45 22.87
N PRO A 885 -12.03 -2.35 22.91
CA PRO A 885 -10.75 -2.25 22.18
C PRO A 885 -9.82 -3.46 22.37
N ASP A 886 -9.79 -4.01 23.59
CA ASP A 886 -8.84 -5.07 23.97
C ASP A 886 -9.08 -6.38 23.22
N ASN A 887 -10.30 -6.61 22.71
CA ASN A 887 -10.61 -7.78 21.89
C ASN A 887 -9.98 -7.70 20.49
N TRP A 888 -9.50 -6.53 20.08
CA TRP A 888 -8.97 -6.22 18.75
C TRP A 888 -7.44 -6.19 18.69
N ILE A 889 -6.76 -6.54 19.78
CA ILE A 889 -5.31 -6.72 19.79
C ILE A 889 -4.95 -7.93 18.90
N GLY A 890 -3.96 -7.74 18.04
CA GLY A 890 -3.54 -8.67 17.00
C GLY A 890 -4.44 -8.69 15.77
N TRP A 891 -5.40 -7.77 15.61
CA TRP A 891 -6.23 -7.74 14.41
C TRP A 891 -5.67 -6.79 13.34
N SER A 892 -5.77 -7.21 12.09
CA SER A 892 -5.44 -6.42 10.90
C SER A 892 -6.61 -6.41 9.93
N SER A 893 -6.61 -5.42 9.05
CA SER A 893 -7.51 -5.34 7.89
C SER A 893 -6.74 -5.81 6.68
N GLU A 894 -7.22 -6.86 6.04
CA GLU A 894 -6.62 -7.52 4.89
C GLU A 894 -7.53 -7.38 3.67
N LYS A 895 -6.98 -7.08 2.50
CA LYS A 895 -7.74 -7.21 1.24
C LYS A 895 -7.75 -8.66 0.78
N ASP A 896 -8.89 -9.19 0.30
CA ASP A 896 -8.87 -10.53 -0.32
C ASP A 896 -8.17 -10.56 -1.68
N ASP A 897 -7.97 -9.38 -2.27
CA ASP A 897 -7.22 -9.13 -3.49
C ASP A 897 -6.69 -7.68 -3.43
N PRO A 898 -5.37 -7.43 -3.56
CA PRO A 898 -4.78 -6.09 -3.46
C PRO A 898 -5.42 -5.06 -4.42
N THR A 899 -5.97 -5.53 -5.55
CA THR A 899 -6.62 -4.71 -6.58
C THR A 899 -8.04 -4.25 -6.20
N ARG A 900 -8.61 -4.81 -5.13
CA ARG A 900 -9.96 -4.49 -4.65
C ARG A 900 -9.97 -3.37 -3.63
N GLU A 901 -11.17 -2.82 -3.43
CA GLU A 901 -11.45 -1.82 -2.39
C GLU A 901 -12.01 -2.46 -1.11
N GLU A 902 -12.41 -3.74 -1.17
CA GLU A 902 -13.03 -4.45 -0.04
C GLU A 902 -11.97 -4.92 0.96
N TRP A 903 -12.25 -4.70 2.24
CA TRP A 903 -11.40 -5.08 3.37
C TRP A 903 -12.10 -6.10 4.26
N ILE A 904 -11.33 -7.05 4.74
CA ILE A 904 -11.77 -8.09 5.67
C ILE A 904 -10.88 -8.03 6.90
N VAL A 905 -11.48 -7.96 8.09
CA VAL A 905 -10.72 -7.87 9.33
C VAL A 905 -10.42 -9.28 9.86
N ARG A 906 -9.18 -9.51 10.27
CA ARG A 906 -8.66 -10.81 10.74
C ARG A 906 -7.87 -10.67 12.02
N LYS A 907 -7.92 -11.69 12.87
CA LYS A 907 -7.24 -11.75 14.19
C LYS A 907 -5.76 -12.14 14.12
N LYS A 908 -5.29 -12.58 12.96
CA LYS A 908 -3.91 -13.03 12.78
C LYS A 908 -3.38 -12.30 11.56
N PRO A 909 -2.56 -11.26 11.75
CA PRO A 909 -2.00 -10.52 10.64
C PRO A 909 -1.08 -11.43 9.84
N SER A 910 -0.96 -11.16 8.55
CA SER A 910 -0.11 -11.96 7.67
C SER A 910 1.32 -11.44 7.58
N PHE A 911 1.71 -10.42 8.33
CA PHE A 911 3.07 -9.87 8.28
C PHE A 911 4.15 -10.93 8.55
N GLY A 912 5.22 -10.87 7.77
CA GLY A 912 6.38 -11.73 7.95
C GLY A 912 7.56 -11.37 7.07
N GLY A 913 8.71 -11.97 7.35
CA GLY A 913 9.93 -11.64 6.63
C GLY A 913 10.11 -12.36 5.28
N THR A 914 9.20 -13.24 4.90
CA THR A 914 9.23 -13.95 3.60
C THR A 914 7.87 -13.87 2.92
N VAL A 915 7.86 -13.92 1.58
CA VAL A 915 6.64 -13.90 0.76
C VAL A 915 5.60 -14.92 1.22
N ALA A 916 6.03 -16.11 1.65
CA ALA A 916 5.13 -17.16 2.13
C ALA A 916 4.46 -16.82 3.46
N LYS A 917 5.15 -16.09 4.35
CA LYS A 917 4.60 -15.64 5.63
C LYS A 917 3.71 -14.42 5.44
N SER A 918 4.20 -13.42 4.69
CA SER A 918 3.53 -12.18 4.24
C SER A 918 2.26 -12.41 3.42
N ARG A 919 1.96 -13.67 3.07
CA ARG A 919 0.85 -13.95 2.20
C ARG A 919 -0.44 -13.87 2.98
N ASN A 920 -1.19 -12.82 2.67
CA ASN A 920 -2.54 -12.57 3.13
C ASN A 920 -3.39 -13.86 3.15
N HIS A 921 -4.01 -14.13 4.30
CA HIS A 921 -4.73 -15.37 4.55
C HIS A 921 -6.06 -15.43 3.81
N VAL A 922 -6.57 -14.28 3.38
CA VAL A 922 -7.82 -14.15 2.65
C VAL A 922 -7.61 -14.23 1.13
N ALA A 923 -6.37 -14.06 0.66
CA ALA A 923 -6.02 -14.15 -0.75
C ALA A 923 -6.49 -15.50 -1.33
N LYS A 924 -7.49 -15.43 -2.22
CA LYS A 924 -8.06 -16.63 -2.89
C LYS A 924 -7.14 -17.18 -3.99
N LEU A 925 -6.04 -16.49 -4.28
CA LEU A 925 -5.05 -16.87 -5.27
C LEU A 925 -4.32 -18.14 -4.82
N LYS A 926 -4.19 -19.15 -5.69
CA LYS A 926 -3.37 -20.33 -5.36
C LYS A 926 -1.91 -19.94 -5.25
N ALA A 927 -1.11 -20.68 -4.47
CA ALA A 927 0.35 -20.49 -4.47
C ALA A 927 0.88 -20.58 -5.91
N GLY A 928 1.56 -19.53 -6.37
CA GLY A 928 2.05 -19.41 -7.74
C GLY A 928 1.16 -18.61 -8.71
N ASP A 929 -0.13 -18.36 -8.39
CA ASP A 929 -0.97 -17.48 -9.20
C ASP A 929 -0.56 -16.01 -8.95
N GLN A 930 -0.02 -15.35 -9.98
CA GLN A 930 0.39 -13.94 -9.95
C GLN A 930 -0.70 -13.05 -10.55
N SER A 931 -1.20 -12.10 -9.74
CA SER A 931 -1.86 -10.90 -10.24
C SER A 931 -0.77 -10.02 -10.85
N SER A 932 -0.81 -9.78 -12.16
CA SER A 932 0.24 -9.02 -12.83
C SER A 932 -0.36 -7.88 -13.65
N ILE A 933 -0.13 -6.63 -13.25
CA ILE A 933 -0.24 -5.48 -14.15
C ILE A 933 0.93 -5.53 -15.13
N LYS A 934 0.60 -5.41 -16.42
CA LYS A 934 1.58 -5.46 -17.51
C LYS A 934 2.56 -4.29 -17.42
N ASN A 935 2.04 -3.09 -17.11
CA ASN A 935 2.73 -1.80 -17.24
C ASN A 935 3.39 -1.77 -18.62
N GLY A 936 2.60 -1.54 -19.65
CA GLY A 936 3.09 -1.42 -21.03
C GLY A 936 1.97 -1.42 -22.08
N PRO A 937 2.27 -1.01 -23.33
CA PRO A 937 1.27 -0.83 -24.37
C PRO A 937 0.46 -2.11 -24.67
N PHE A 938 -0.81 -1.96 -25.03
CA PHE A 938 -1.64 -3.06 -25.48
C PHE A 938 -1.10 -3.61 -26.81
N SER A 939 -0.75 -4.91 -26.83
CA SER A 939 -0.27 -5.59 -28.04
C SER A 939 -1.39 -5.86 -29.04
N SER A 940 -2.61 -6.02 -28.53
CA SER A 940 -3.83 -6.22 -29.32
C SER A 940 -5.02 -5.66 -28.58
N VAL A 941 -6.11 -5.35 -29.29
CA VAL A 941 -7.39 -5.00 -28.65
C VAL A 941 -7.95 -6.18 -27.83
N GLY A 942 -7.50 -7.41 -28.10
CA GLY A 942 -7.85 -8.59 -27.31
C GLY A 942 -7.35 -8.53 -25.87
N GLU A 943 -6.23 -7.84 -25.61
CA GLU A 943 -5.69 -7.65 -24.25
C GLU A 943 -6.61 -6.80 -23.35
N VAL A 944 -7.57 -6.05 -23.92
CA VAL A 944 -8.63 -5.40 -23.14
C VAL A 944 -9.42 -6.41 -22.30
N ASN A 945 -9.45 -7.69 -22.72
CA ASN A 945 -10.07 -8.74 -21.94
C ASN A 945 -9.42 -8.95 -20.57
N GLU A 946 -8.10 -8.71 -20.45
CA GLU A 946 -7.35 -8.84 -19.19
C GLU A 946 -7.69 -7.71 -18.20
N VAL A 947 -8.25 -6.59 -18.69
CA VAL A 947 -8.62 -5.41 -17.88
C VAL A 947 -10.13 -5.34 -17.63
N ARG A 948 -10.90 -6.18 -18.32
CA ARG A 948 -12.35 -6.03 -18.59
C ARG A 948 -13.27 -6.02 -17.38
N ASN A 949 -12.84 -6.63 -16.30
CA ASN A 949 -13.63 -6.64 -15.09
C ASN A 949 -12.65 -6.46 -13.93
N VAL A 950 -12.91 -5.47 -13.10
CA VAL A 950 -12.22 -5.36 -11.81
C VAL A 950 -12.40 -6.67 -11.03
N THR A 951 -13.53 -7.38 -11.26
CA THR A 951 -13.76 -8.73 -10.77
C THR A 951 -13.23 -9.88 -11.69
N LEU A 952 -12.36 -9.63 -12.68
CA LEU A 952 -11.62 -10.67 -13.46
C LEU A 952 -10.09 -10.61 -13.30
N TRP A 953 -9.56 -9.61 -12.58
CA TRP A 953 -8.31 -9.82 -11.82
C TRP A 953 -8.40 -11.07 -10.92
N GLU A 954 -9.63 -11.51 -10.63
CA GLU A 954 -10.01 -12.53 -9.67
C GLU A 954 -9.63 -13.97 -9.98
N ARG A 955 -9.35 -14.40 -11.23
CA ARG A 955 -9.10 -15.82 -11.53
C ARG A 955 -8.45 -16.01 -12.91
N LYS A 956 -7.14 -16.32 -12.94
CA LYS A 956 -6.53 -17.09 -14.05
C LYS A 956 -7.05 -18.54 -14.11
N THR A 957 -7.92 -18.94 -13.19
CA THR A 957 -8.39 -20.32 -13.04
C THR A 957 -9.91 -20.44 -13.26
N LYS A 958 -10.33 -20.43 -14.54
CA LYS A 958 -11.17 -21.47 -15.19
C LYS A 958 -11.80 -20.96 -16.48
N LYS A 959 -11.83 -21.87 -17.46
CA LYS A 959 -12.51 -21.80 -18.76
C LYS A 959 -14.04 -21.74 -18.63
N GLU A 960 -14.61 -20.81 -17.87
CA GLU A 960 -16.05 -20.53 -18.01
C GLU A 960 -16.25 -19.66 -19.24
N LYS A 961 -17.19 -20.07 -20.11
CA LYS A 961 -17.61 -19.33 -21.30
C LYS A 961 -18.30 -18.05 -20.86
N ASP A 962 -17.51 -17.04 -20.50
CA ASP A 962 -18.05 -15.76 -20.10
C ASP A 962 -18.60 -15.05 -21.35
N VAL A 963 -19.91 -15.14 -21.54
CA VAL A 963 -20.62 -14.48 -22.64
C VAL A 963 -20.45 -12.97 -22.55
N LYS A 964 -20.28 -12.42 -21.33
CA LYS A 964 -19.92 -11.02 -21.17
C LYS A 964 -18.50 -10.78 -21.64
N ALA A 965 -17.55 -11.72 -21.46
CA ALA A 965 -16.16 -11.75 -21.97
C ALA A 965 -16.04 -11.73 -23.52
N LYS A 966 -17.08 -12.12 -24.23
CA LYS A 966 -17.15 -11.96 -25.69
C LYS A 966 -17.64 -10.57 -26.13
N LYS A 967 -18.62 -10.00 -25.41
CA LYS A 967 -19.30 -8.73 -25.79
C LYS A 967 -18.42 -7.46 -25.74
N VAL A 968 -17.70 -7.18 -24.66
CA VAL A 968 -16.63 -6.14 -24.61
C VAL A 968 -15.48 -6.40 -25.56
N ILE A 969 -15.05 -7.64 -25.87
CA ILE A 969 -14.00 -7.82 -26.89
C ILE A 969 -14.57 -7.40 -28.25
N GLN A 970 -15.81 -7.82 -28.55
CA GLN A 970 -16.49 -7.40 -29.77
C GLN A 970 -16.72 -5.88 -29.80
N GLY A 971 -17.11 -5.27 -28.69
CA GLY A 971 -17.25 -3.83 -28.55
C GLY A 971 -15.91 -3.09 -28.66
N ALA A 972 -14.89 -3.52 -27.93
CA ALA A 972 -13.57 -2.92 -27.95
C ALA A 972 -12.92 -3.08 -29.33
N ALA A 973 -12.97 -4.25 -29.96
CA ALA A 973 -12.40 -4.48 -31.29
C ALA A 973 -13.04 -3.61 -32.39
N ASN A 974 -14.31 -3.25 -32.22
CA ASN A 974 -15.03 -2.38 -33.18
C ASN A 974 -14.77 -0.89 -32.93
N PHE A 975 -14.34 -0.51 -31.73
CA PHE A 975 -14.20 0.88 -31.32
C PHE A 975 -12.74 1.33 -31.11
N PHE A 976 -11.84 0.39 -30.84
CA PHE A 976 -10.41 0.61 -30.62
C PHE A 976 -9.56 -0.06 -31.71
N CYS A 977 -8.36 0.49 -31.92
CA CYS A 977 -7.26 -0.12 -32.67
C CYS A 977 -5.96 -0.02 -31.85
N THR A 978 -4.87 -0.70 -32.23
CA THR A 978 -3.58 -0.64 -31.52
C THR A 978 -2.49 0.13 -32.27
N SER A 979 -2.86 0.83 -33.34
CA SER A 979 -1.92 1.49 -34.25
C SER A 979 -1.48 2.86 -33.76
N GLY A 980 -0.23 2.94 -33.33
CA GLY A 980 0.43 4.18 -32.93
C GLY A 980 1.06 4.03 -31.57
N LEU A 981 2.33 4.44 -31.47
CA LEU A 981 3.09 4.53 -30.23
C LEU A 981 2.94 5.97 -29.71
N ARG A 982 2.53 6.16 -28.45
CA ARG A 982 2.57 7.48 -27.81
C ARG A 982 3.97 7.66 -27.23
N LEU A 983 4.62 8.76 -27.57
CA LEU A 983 5.81 9.26 -26.87
C LEU A 983 5.31 10.43 -26.02
N GLU A 984 5.28 10.28 -24.70
CA GLU A 984 4.92 11.38 -23.79
C GLU A 984 6.18 12.03 -23.24
N ALA A 985 6.13 13.36 -23.11
CA ALA A 985 7.06 14.11 -22.28
C ALA A 985 6.50 14.14 -20.84
N GLU A 986 7.32 13.78 -19.86
CA GLU A 986 6.91 13.52 -18.47
C GLU A 986 6.68 14.78 -17.60
N GLU A 987 6.76 16.00 -18.13
CA GLU A 987 6.66 17.22 -17.32
C GLU A 987 5.56 18.21 -17.79
N GLU A 988 4.85 18.78 -16.80
CA GLU A 988 3.71 19.71 -16.97
C GLU A 988 4.09 21.04 -17.65
N ASN A 989 5.38 21.35 -17.82
CA ASN A 989 5.90 22.60 -18.41
C ASN A 989 6.91 22.40 -19.57
N ALA A 990 7.09 21.18 -20.11
CA ALA A 990 8.09 20.95 -21.15
C ALA A 990 7.71 21.63 -22.48
N ASN A 991 8.49 22.64 -22.90
CA ASN A 991 8.36 23.24 -24.22
C ASN A 991 9.01 22.31 -25.27
N VAL A 992 8.18 21.58 -26.02
CA VAL A 992 8.59 20.45 -26.89
C VAL A 992 9.03 20.88 -28.29
N GLN A 993 9.23 22.18 -28.54
CA GLN A 993 9.63 22.66 -29.85
C GLN A 993 11.12 22.35 -30.10
N GLY A 994 11.41 21.36 -30.95
CA GLY A 994 12.77 20.98 -31.36
C GLY A 994 13.35 19.72 -30.70
N TRP A 995 12.59 19.00 -29.87
CA TRP A 995 13.08 17.81 -29.18
C TRP A 995 13.00 16.54 -30.06
N SER A 996 14.08 15.78 -30.11
CA SER A 996 14.07 14.36 -30.50
C SER A 996 14.31 13.50 -29.25
N PRO A 997 13.49 12.48 -28.97
CA PRO A 997 13.71 11.61 -27.81
C PRO A 997 15.05 10.88 -27.91
N ALA A 998 15.89 10.98 -26.88
CA ALA A 998 17.13 10.21 -26.79
C ALA A 998 16.90 8.96 -25.91
N PHE A 999 16.40 7.88 -26.52
CA PHE A 999 16.37 6.56 -25.86
C PHE A 999 17.63 5.78 -26.22
N GLY A 1000 18.23 5.10 -25.24
CA GLY A 1000 19.30 4.13 -25.48
C GLY A 1000 19.42 3.10 -24.36
N GLU A 1001 19.82 1.88 -24.72
CA GLU A 1001 20.09 0.80 -23.74
C GLU A 1001 21.45 1.01 -23.07
N SER A 1002 21.52 0.94 -21.74
CA SER A 1002 22.80 1.00 -21.02
C SER A 1002 23.65 -0.25 -21.30
N GLU A 1003 24.83 -0.11 -21.93
CA GLU A 1003 25.63 -1.25 -22.43
C GLU A 1003 26.83 -1.63 -21.54
N LEU A 1004 27.32 -0.77 -20.64
CA LEU A 1004 28.42 -1.11 -19.69
C LEU A 1004 28.53 -0.09 -18.53
N ASN A 1005 28.59 -0.61 -17.30
CA ASN A 1005 28.96 0.14 -16.09
C ASN A 1005 30.48 0.00 -15.86
N SER A 1006 31.23 1.05 -16.20
CA SER A 1006 32.57 1.23 -15.63
C SER A 1006 32.46 2.19 -14.44
N ARG A 1007 33.47 2.23 -13.57
CA ARG A 1007 33.51 3.14 -12.41
C ARG A 1007 33.42 4.64 -12.80
N ASP A 1008 33.54 4.95 -14.09
CA ASP A 1008 33.71 6.30 -14.64
C ASP A 1008 32.62 6.70 -15.67
N GLY A 1009 31.50 5.98 -15.81
CA GLY A 1009 30.39 6.42 -16.68
C GLY A 1009 29.40 5.37 -17.15
N ALA A 1010 28.29 5.84 -17.75
CA ALA A 1010 27.22 5.04 -18.37
C ALA A 1010 27.26 5.18 -19.90
N THR A 1011 27.32 4.06 -20.62
CA THR A 1011 27.30 4.04 -22.10
C THR A 1011 25.90 3.71 -22.59
N LEU A 1012 25.27 4.57 -23.42
CA LEU A 1012 23.96 4.31 -24.00
C LEU A 1012 24.09 3.86 -25.46
N LYS A 1013 23.46 2.73 -25.78
CA LYS A 1013 23.36 2.18 -27.11
C LYS A 1013 22.31 2.94 -27.92
N ASN A 1014 22.67 3.44 -29.09
CA ASN A 1014 21.80 4.14 -30.05
C ASN A 1014 21.34 5.57 -29.69
N ALA A 1015 21.88 6.20 -28.64
CA ALA A 1015 21.69 7.63 -28.42
C ALA A 1015 22.55 8.44 -29.42
N LYS A 1016 21.97 9.50 -30.02
CA LYS A 1016 22.68 10.50 -30.83
C LYS A 1016 22.37 11.89 -30.26
N TRP A 1017 23.31 12.46 -29.53
CA TRP A 1017 23.23 13.82 -28.98
C TRP A 1017 24.49 14.62 -29.32
N GLU A 1018 24.41 15.95 -29.25
CA GLU A 1018 25.59 16.81 -29.41
C GLU A 1018 26.55 16.61 -28.23
N LYS A 1019 27.85 16.71 -28.51
CA LYS A 1019 28.89 16.55 -27.49
C LYS A 1019 28.68 17.60 -26.39
N ASP A 1020 28.67 17.16 -25.14
CA ASP A 1020 28.57 17.98 -23.94
C ASP A 1020 27.26 18.76 -23.76
N ILE A 1021 26.22 18.51 -24.57
CA ILE A 1021 24.88 19.13 -24.40
C ILE A 1021 24.24 18.81 -23.05
N TRP A 1022 24.64 17.70 -22.42
CA TRP A 1022 24.16 17.26 -21.12
C TRP A 1022 25.17 17.51 -19.99
N ALA A 1023 26.31 18.15 -20.26
CA ALA A 1023 27.30 18.47 -19.22
C ALA A 1023 26.68 19.38 -18.13
N ASN A 1024 27.02 19.09 -16.87
CA ASN A 1024 26.46 19.73 -15.66
C ASN A 1024 24.97 19.48 -15.41
N GLN A 1025 24.31 18.62 -16.19
CA GLN A 1025 22.96 18.14 -15.89
C GLN A 1025 23.00 16.90 -15.00
N SER A 1026 21.85 16.42 -14.56
CA SER A 1026 21.70 15.16 -13.83
C SER A 1026 21.00 14.11 -14.68
N ILE A 1027 21.50 12.87 -14.68
CA ILE A 1027 20.84 11.71 -15.27
C ILE A 1027 20.19 10.87 -14.17
N SER A 1028 18.90 10.59 -14.31
CA SER A 1028 18.17 9.63 -13.48
C SER A 1028 18.05 8.31 -14.23
N ILE A 1029 18.43 7.20 -13.59
CA ILE A 1029 18.28 5.87 -14.19
C ILE A 1029 16.83 5.41 -13.94
N LEU A 1030 16.06 5.20 -15.00
CA LEU A 1030 14.62 4.87 -14.86
C LEU A 1030 14.34 3.36 -14.81
N THR A 1031 15.29 2.50 -15.16
CA THR A 1031 15.12 1.04 -15.22
C THR A 1031 16.42 0.28 -14.85
N GLY A 1032 16.34 -1.02 -14.61
CA GLY A 1032 17.50 -1.85 -14.25
C GLY A 1032 17.95 -1.75 -12.78
N LYS A 1033 19.14 -2.30 -12.46
CA LYS A 1033 19.64 -2.40 -11.07
C LYS A 1033 19.90 -1.05 -10.39
N ASN A 1034 20.16 -0.02 -11.20
CA ASN A 1034 20.49 1.33 -10.74
C ASN A 1034 19.26 2.27 -10.79
N ARG A 1035 18.04 1.74 -11.00
CA ARG A 1035 16.81 2.54 -11.09
C ARG A 1035 16.64 3.45 -9.87
N GLY A 1036 16.41 4.75 -10.08
CA GLY A 1036 16.26 5.75 -9.03
C GLY A 1036 17.56 6.39 -8.57
N GLU A 1037 18.72 5.97 -9.10
CA GLU A 1037 19.98 6.65 -8.87
C GLU A 1037 20.13 7.87 -9.79
N ILE A 1038 20.59 8.98 -9.20
CA ILE A 1038 20.81 10.24 -9.90
C ILE A 1038 22.31 10.52 -9.94
N TYR A 1039 22.84 10.82 -11.11
CA TYR A 1039 24.25 11.15 -11.27
C TYR A 1039 24.42 12.49 -11.97
N ALA A 1040 25.36 13.34 -11.52
CA ALA A 1040 25.74 14.51 -12.30
C ALA A 1040 26.55 14.08 -13.52
N ILE A 1041 26.29 14.70 -14.66
CA ILE A 1041 26.94 14.44 -15.93
C ILE A 1041 28.15 15.37 -16.02
N GLU A 1042 29.37 14.81 -15.98
CA GLU A 1042 30.62 15.57 -16.18
C GLU A 1042 30.79 15.99 -17.65
N GLY A 1043 30.21 15.24 -18.58
CA GLY A 1043 30.26 15.50 -20.01
C GLY A 1043 29.64 14.35 -20.79
N ASN A 1044 29.41 14.53 -22.08
CA ASN A 1044 28.86 13.47 -22.93
C ASN A 1044 29.47 13.48 -24.33
N THR A 1045 29.80 12.31 -24.89
CA THR A 1045 30.11 12.18 -26.33
C THR A 1045 28.83 11.99 -27.12
N ALA A 1046 28.87 11.69 -28.43
CA ALA A 1046 27.67 11.43 -29.24
C ALA A 1046 26.77 10.28 -28.73
N ASN A 1047 27.30 9.38 -27.89
CA ASN A 1047 26.64 8.16 -27.41
C ASN A 1047 27.07 7.72 -26.00
N LYS A 1048 27.86 8.53 -25.28
CA LYS A 1048 28.29 8.21 -23.90
C LYS A 1048 28.00 9.37 -22.99
N VAL A 1049 27.60 9.08 -21.75
CA VAL A 1049 27.47 10.06 -20.67
C VAL A 1049 28.52 9.72 -19.62
N LYS A 1050 29.48 10.62 -19.42
CA LYS A 1050 30.42 10.54 -18.31
C LYS A 1050 29.73 11.14 -17.09
N VAL A 1051 29.61 10.37 -16.03
CA VAL A 1051 28.95 10.81 -14.80
C VAL A 1051 29.95 10.90 -13.64
N SER A 1052 29.77 11.87 -12.75
CA SER A 1052 30.66 12.06 -11.60
C SER A 1052 30.33 11.08 -10.49
N GLY A 1053 31.25 10.17 -10.18
CA GLY A 1053 31.31 9.46 -8.90
C GLY A 1053 30.00 8.82 -8.41
N ARG A 1054 29.79 8.87 -7.07
CA ARG A 1054 28.65 8.25 -6.39
C ARG A 1054 27.34 8.97 -6.72
N SER A 1055 26.26 8.20 -6.81
CA SER A 1055 24.88 8.69 -6.88
C SER A 1055 24.66 9.84 -5.88
N ILE A 1056 24.13 10.95 -6.38
CA ILE A 1056 23.86 12.15 -5.60
C ILE A 1056 22.64 11.85 -4.71
N PRO A 1057 22.67 12.20 -3.39
CA PRO A 1057 21.59 11.96 -2.45
C PRO A 1057 20.22 12.50 -2.90
#